data_AF-A0AAQ4NUF8-F1
#
_entry.id   AF-A0AAQ4NUF8-F1
#
_cell.length_a   1.000
_cell.length_b   1.000
_cell.length_c   1.000
_cell.angle_alpha   90.00
_cell.angle_beta   90.00
_cell.angle_gamma   90.00
#
_symmetry.space_group_name_H-M   'P 1'
#
loop_
_entity.id
_entity.type
_entity.pdbx_description
1 polymer ?
#
loop_
_entity_poly.entity_id
_entity_poly.type
_entity_poly.pdbx_seq_one_letter_code
_entity_poly.pdbx_strand_id
1 'polypeptide(L)'
;MIINLNNVLWSSILLKGGKKGKKAAGEKGKGGKGAGRINGHHQENGMENMMLFEVVKLGRSAMQSVVDDWIESYKHDRDVALLDLINFFIQCSGCKGVVSGEMFRNMQNSEIIRRMTEEFDEDSGDYPLTIAGPQWKKFKSSFCEFISVLVRQCQYSIIYDEYMMDTVISLLTGLSDSQVRAFRHTSTLAAMKLMTALVNVALNLSINMDNTQRQYEAERNKIMAKRANDRLELLLQKRKELQENQDEIENMMNAIFKGVFVHRYRDAIAEIRAICIEEIGVWMKLYSDAFLNDSYLKYVGWTMHDKQGEVRLKCLTALQGLYYNRELNARLELFTSRFKDRIVSMTLDKEYDVAVQAIKLLTLVLNSTDEVLTPEDCESVYHLVYSAHRPVAIAAGEFLFKKYVRYIWLNRSGKLMSRRVGDTTVFFFLESELHEHAAYLVDSLWECGAELLKDWECMISLLLDDPLPGEEETALIEIMLCTVRQAAECHPPIGRGTGKRVTKERKTQLDDKTRMTELFAVALPPLLAKYAVDSEKVTNLLQLPQYFDLEIYTTGRLEKHLESLLRQIREIVEKHTDTEVLEVCSKTYHALCNEEFTIFNRVDIARSQLLDELVDKFNRLLEDFLQELEQSFACDPVHMCLNLPQICCSAHDLSGWDLFTSNFKLLNTGIENGDMPEQVIRNAHTPTHRVKGTQQAVIFFSIFDLFFCLFFPLRQAFTILCDLLLIFSHQMVSGGREHLEPLVYSSEDSLQAELLSFILNHVFIDQDDDTNSTGTNANVALQKRNLLAAYCKLIIYCVVDMKTGADIFKQYMRYYNDYGDIIKETMSKTRQIDKIQCAKTLILSLQQVSGHPLDPSFLVFKGRSSNVLTSPLPAVQ
;
A
#
# COMPACT_ATOMS: atom_id res chain seq x y z
N MET A 1 -34.63 -9.35 6.04
CA MET A 1 -34.29 -7.92 5.85
C MET A 1 -33.84 -7.21 7.15
N ILE A 2 -33.38 -7.95 8.17
CA ILE A 2 -32.70 -7.42 9.37
C ILE A 2 -31.55 -8.41 9.67
N ILE A 3 -30.57 -8.46 8.77
CA ILE A 3 -29.34 -9.24 8.95
C ILE A 3 -28.22 -8.31 8.45
N ASN A 4 -27.21 -8.11 9.29
CA ASN A 4 -26.00 -7.31 9.05
C ASN A 4 -26.15 -5.78 8.93
N LEU A 5 -26.32 -5.08 10.06
CA LEU A 5 -25.96 -3.66 10.16
C LEU A 5 -24.60 -3.39 10.84
N ASN A 6 -24.02 -4.39 11.53
CA ASN A 6 -22.75 -4.18 12.25
C ASN A 6 -21.47 -4.44 11.44
N ASN A 7 -21.53 -5.03 10.24
CA ASN A 7 -20.35 -5.25 9.38
C ASN A 7 -20.34 -4.49 8.03
N VAL A 8 -21.38 -3.75 7.67
CA VAL A 8 -21.48 -3.07 6.35
C VAL A 8 -21.28 -1.54 6.43
N LEU A 9 -21.30 -0.96 7.63
CA LEU A 9 -21.22 0.50 7.81
C LEU A 9 -19.82 1.07 8.05
N TRP A 10 -18.81 0.25 8.35
CA TRP A 10 -17.43 0.73 8.54
C TRP A 10 -16.59 0.79 7.26
N SER A 11 -16.91 -0.01 6.23
CA SER A 11 -16.13 -0.05 4.98
C SER A 11 -16.58 0.96 3.91
N SER A 12 -17.74 1.59 4.08
CA SER A 12 -18.36 2.40 3.02
C SER A 12 -18.30 3.92 3.24
N ILE A 13 -17.77 4.40 4.38
CA ILE A 13 -17.84 5.83 4.76
C ILE A 13 -16.50 6.59 4.64
N LEU A 14 -15.35 5.91 4.51
CA LEU A 14 -14.04 6.59 4.41
C LEU A 14 -13.48 6.79 2.98
N LEU A 15 -14.19 6.39 1.92
CA LEU A 15 -13.64 6.44 0.55
C LEU A 15 -14.61 6.98 -0.51
N LYS A 16 -15.14 8.20 -0.35
CA LYS A 16 -15.65 8.99 -1.50
C LYS A 16 -15.33 10.47 -1.37
N GLY A 17 -14.06 10.82 -1.59
CA GLY A 17 -13.66 12.15 -2.06
C GLY A 17 -14.21 12.39 -3.47
N GLY A 18 -14.94 13.49 -3.64
CA GLY A 18 -15.75 13.79 -4.82
C GLY A 18 -14.99 13.88 -6.15
N LYS A 19 -15.59 13.31 -7.19
CA LYS A 19 -15.25 13.60 -8.60
C LYS A 19 -16.33 14.49 -9.22
N LYS A 20 -15.92 15.68 -9.66
CA LYS A 20 -16.71 16.60 -10.47
C LYS A 20 -17.12 15.95 -11.80
N GLY A 21 -18.39 16.11 -12.16
CA GLY A 21 -18.98 15.60 -13.39
C GLY A 21 -18.39 16.20 -14.66
N LYS A 22 -18.23 15.36 -15.68
CA LYS A 22 -18.01 15.76 -17.07
C LYS A 22 -19.19 15.31 -17.94
N LYS A 23 -19.52 16.21 -18.87
CA LYS A 23 -20.67 16.22 -19.77
C LYS A 23 -20.78 14.97 -20.67
N ALA A 24 -22.03 14.66 -21.00
CA ALA A 24 -22.48 13.61 -21.89
C ALA A 24 -21.87 13.71 -23.30
N ALA A 25 -21.53 12.55 -23.87
CA ALA A 25 -21.17 12.38 -25.26
C ALA A 25 -22.32 11.68 -26.00
N GLY A 26 -22.71 12.24 -27.14
CA GLY A 26 -23.78 11.76 -28.01
C GLY A 26 -23.41 10.52 -28.82
N GLU A 27 -24.47 9.99 -29.42
CA GLU A 27 -24.62 8.71 -30.13
C GLU A 27 -23.56 8.45 -31.22
N LYS A 28 -23.13 7.18 -31.31
CA LYS A 28 -22.37 6.63 -32.45
C LYS A 28 -23.30 5.83 -33.36
N GLY A 29 -23.48 6.31 -34.58
CA GLY A 29 -23.98 5.54 -35.71
C GLY A 29 -22.88 4.67 -36.35
N LYS A 30 -23.29 3.49 -36.81
CA LYS A 30 -22.49 2.50 -37.57
C LYS A 30 -22.19 2.96 -39.00
N GLY A 31 -21.05 2.51 -39.54
CA GLY A 31 -20.94 2.17 -40.96
C GLY A 31 -19.58 2.48 -41.62
N GLY A 32 -19.03 1.48 -42.34
CA GLY A 32 -18.15 1.72 -43.49
C GLY A 32 -16.77 1.05 -43.47
N LYS A 33 -16.64 -0.04 -44.24
CA LYS A 33 -15.36 -0.65 -44.69
C LYS A 33 -14.77 0.14 -45.86
N GLY A 34 -13.44 0.13 -46.01
CA GLY A 34 -12.78 -0.06 -47.31
C GLY A 34 -11.80 1.03 -47.80
N ALA A 35 -10.72 0.54 -48.45
CA ALA A 35 -9.64 1.21 -49.20
C ALA A 35 -8.57 1.95 -48.35
N GLY A 36 -7.26 1.83 -48.57
CA GLY A 36 -6.51 1.51 -49.78
C GLY A 36 -5.48 2.65 -49.97
N ARG A 37 -4.18 2.30 -49.96
CA ARG A 37 -2.96 3.13 -50.17
C ARG A 37 -3.15 4.49 -50.86
N ILE A 38 -2.38 5.50 -50.43
CA ILE A 38 -1.55 6.37 -51.30
C ILE A 38 -0.51 7.14 -50.45
N ASN A 39 0.70 7.20 -50.98
CA ASN A 39 1.87 7.97 -50.55
C ASN A 39 1.70 9.46 -50.87
N GLY A 40 2.34 10.32 -50.08
CA GLY A 40 2.78 11.67 -50.51
C GLY A 40 2.00 12.83 -49.90
N HIS A 41 2.65 13.60 -49.02
CA HIS A 41 3.31 14.86 -49.40
C HIS A 41 3.95 15.49 -48.16
N HIS A 42 5.24 15.82 -48.28
CA HIS A 42 5.89 16.77 -47.38
C HIS A 42 5.09 18.06 -47.34
N GLN A 43 4.65 18.45 -46.15
CA GLN A 43 4.19 19.79 -45.86
C GLN A 43 5.40 20.57 -45.35
N GLU A 44 6.29 20.93 -46.28
CA GLU A 44 7.19 22.06 -46.12
C GLU A 44 6.33 23.32 -46.12
N ASN A 45 6.16 23.94 -44.96
CA ASN A 45 5.99 25.40 -44.81
C ASN A 45 5.75 25.72 -43.33
N GLY A 46 6.80 26.21 -42.66
CA GLY A 46 6.74 26.76 -41.30
C GLY A 46 7.95 26.46 -40.40
N MET A 47 8.92 25.65 -40.84
CA MET A 47 10.06 25.21 -40.02
C MET A 47 11.36 26.02 -40.20
N GLU A 48 11.47 26.88 -41.21
CA GLU A 48 12.76 27.47 -41.62
C GLU A 48 13.39 28.48 -40.64
N ASN A 49 12.72 28.87 -39.55
CA ASN A 49 13.25 29.84 -38.56
C ASN A 49 12.95 29.49 -37.09
N MET A 50 12.79 28.21 -36.75
CA MET A 50 12.63 27.82 -35.32
C MET A 50 13.99 27.67 -34.65
N MET A 51 14.15 28.28 -33.46
CA MET A 51 15.36 28.07 -32.65
C MET A 51 15.49 26.60 -32.22
N LEU A 52 16.73 26.14 -32.03
CA LEU A 52 17.03 24.75 -31.65
C LEU A 52 16.25 24.27 -30.41
N PHE A 53 16.05 25.17 -29.43
CA PHE A 53 15.22 24.90 -28.24
C PHE A 53 13.78 24.50 -28.59
N GLU A 54 13.14 25.23 -29.50
CA GLU A 54 11.74 24.97 -29.87
C GLU A 54 11.61 23.64 -30.62
N VAL A 55 12.58 23.33 -31.49
CA VAL A 55 12.64 22.06 -32.23
C VAL A 55 12.71 20.88 -31.26
N VAL A 56 13.64 20.92 -30.30
CA VAL A 56 13.82 19.86 -29.29
C VAL A 56 12.61 19.76 -28.35
N LYS A 57 12.02 20.90 -27.95
CA LYS A 57 10.82 20.95 -27.09
C LYS A 57 9.58 20.37 -27.75
N LEU A 58 9.36 20.64 -29.04
CA LEU A 58 8.22 20.10 -29.78
C LEU A 58 8.42 18.61 -30.09
N GLY A 59 9.67 18.19 -30.36
CA GLY A 59 10.05 16.80 -30.59
C GLY A 59 9.22 16.16 -31.70
N ARG A 60 9.03 16.89 -32.81
CA ARG A 60 8.31 16.44 -34.01
C ARG A 60 9.23 15.72 -35.02
N SER A 61 10.51 16.07 -35.02
CA SER A 61 11.54 15.51 -35.89
C SER A 61 12.31 14.39 -35.17
N ALA A 62 12.91 13.49 -35.94
CA ALA A 62 13.86 12.52 -35.39
C ALA A 62 15.10 13.26 -34.87
N MET A 63 15.54 12.94 -33.64
CA MET A 63 16.65 13.66 -32.98
C MET A 63 17.94 13.64 -33.80
N GLN A 64 18.20 12.51 -34.46
CA GLN A 64 19.32 12.32 -35.38
C GLN A 64 19.34 13.37 -36.50
N SER A 65 18.19 13.65 -37.13
CA SER A 65 18.08 14.66 -38.20
C SER A 65 18.46 16.04 -37.70
N VAL A 66 17.97 16.45 -36.52
CA VAL A 66 18.27 17.76 -35.93
C VAL A 66 19.76 17.90 -35.65
N VAL A 67 20.41 16.82 -35.21
CA VAL A 67 21.87 16.79 -34.98
C VAL A 67 22.64 16.84 -36.30
N ASP A 68 22.20 16.10 -37.32
CA ASP A 68 22.86 16.11 -38.64
C ASP A 68 22.79 17.50 -39.29
N ASP A 69 21.62 18.16 -39.22
CA ASP A 69 21.44 19.54 -39.69
C ASP A 69 22.37 20.51 -38.95
N TRP A 70 22.51 20.36 -37.62
CA TRP A 70 23.44 21.17 -36.83
C TRP A 70 24.90 20.91 -37.20
N ILE A 71 25.28 19.65 -37.44
CA ILE A 71 26.63 19.26 -37.87
C ILE A 71 26.96 19.84 -39.25
N GLU A 72 26.00 19.88 -40.17
CA GLU A 72 26.17 20.52 -41.47
C GLU A 72 26.39 22.03 -41.32
N SER A 73 25.61 22.70 -40.46
CA SER A 73 25.82 24.11 -40.13
C SER A 73 27.21 24.34 -39.53
N TYR A 74 27.68 23.47 -38.64
CA TYR A 74 29.01 23.58 -38.02
C TYR A 74 30.15 23.42 -39.04
N LYS A 75 29.98 22.55 -40.04
CA LYS A 75 30.94 22.41 -41.14
C LYS A 75 30.97 23.64 -42.06
N HIS A 76 29.85 24.38 -42.15
CA HIS A 76 29.76 25.59 -42.93
C HIS A 76 30.36 26.80 -42.21
N ASP A 77 29.90 27.07 -40.98
CA ASP A 77 30.39 28.14 -40.10
C ASP A 77 30.36 27.68 -38.64
N ARG A 78 31.55 27.51 -38.06
CA ARG A 78 31.73 26.99 -36.69
C ARG A 78 31.22 27.97 -35.63
N ASP A 79 31.46 29.27 -35.81
CA ASP A 79 31.10 30.30 -34.82
C ASP A 79 29.58 30.44 -34.73
N VAL A 80 28.90 30.45 -35.88
CA VAL A 80 27.44 30.55 -35.93
C VAL A 80 26.77 29.33 -35.31
N ALA A 81 27.22 28.12 -35.68
CA ALA A 81 26.64 26.89 -35.14
C ALA A 81 26.90 26.73 -33.63
N LEU A 82 28.06 27.15 -33.13
CA LEU A 82 28.34 27.15 -31.68
C LEU A 82 27.52 28.19 -30.95
N LEU A 83 27.32 29.38 -31.51
CA LEU A 83 26.46 30.40 -30.91
C LEU A 83 25.02 29.87 -30.72
N ASP A 84 24.51 29.14 -31.71
CA ASP A 84 23.19 28.48 -31.61
C ASP A 84 23.16 27.40 -30.53
N LEU A 85 24.24 26.63 -30.38
CA LEU A 85 24.35 25.61 -29.33
C LEU A 85 24.46 26.23 -27.92
N ILE A 86 25.18 27.34 -27.78
CA ILE A 86 25.27 28.12 -26.54
C ILE A 86 23.89 28.63 -26.15
N ASN A 87 23.20 29.29 -27.09
CA ASN A 87 21.85 29.79 -26.86
C ASN A 87 20.86 28.67 -26.54
N PHE A 88 21.01 27.50 -27.16
CA PHE A 88 20.21 26.33 -26.81
C PHE A 88 20.34 25.94 -25.34
N PHE A 89 21.55 25.88 -24.77
CA PHE A 89 21.72 25.55 -23.35
C PHE A 89 21.16 26.65 -22.41
N ILE A 90 21.34 27.91 -22.77
CA ILE A 90 20.80 29.06 -22.02
C ILE A 90 19.25 29.00 -22.03
N GLN A 91 18.62 28.79 -23.18
CA GLN A 91 17.17 28.71 -23.32
C GLN A 91 16.57 27.46 -22.68
N CYS A 92 17.28 26.32 -22.72
CA CYS A 92 16.88 25.12 -22.00
C CYS A 92 16.82 25.35 -20.48
N SER A 93 17.54 26.36 -19.98
CA SER A 93 17.48 26.79 -18.58
C SER A 93 16.30 27.72 -18.29
N GLY A 94 15.50 28.09 -19.29
CA GLY A 94 14.36 29.01 -19.14
C GLY A 94 14.69 30.49 -19.33
N CYS A 95 15.96 30.83 -19.53
CA CYS A 95 16.40 32.19 -19.82
C CYS A 95 15.87 32.64 -21.18
N LYS A 96 15.25 33.83 -21.24
CA LYS A 96 14.79 34.45 -22.49
C LYS A 96 15.85 35.34 -23.15
N GLY A 97 16.93 35.67 -22.43
CA GLY A 97 18.08 36.38 -22.97
C GLY A 97 18.78 35.62 -24.10
N VAL A 98 19.45 36.36 -24.98
CA VAL A 98 20.12 35.80 -26.17
C VAL A 98 21.57 36.25 -26.21
N VAL A 99 22.48 35.28 -26.30
CA VAL A 99 23.90 35.54 -26.51
C VAL A 99 24.09 35.94 -27.98
N SER A 100 24.65 37.14 -28.20
CA SER A 100 24.95 37.64 -29.54
C SER A 100 26.34 37.22 -30.01
N GLY A 101 26.58 37.26 -31.34
CA GLY A 101 27.91 36.97 -31.90
C GLY A 101 29.00 37.96 -31.49
N GLU A 102 28.64 39.17 -31.03
CA GLU A 102 29.61 40.10 -30.44
C GLU A 102 30.02 39.65 -29.03
N MET A 103 29.05 39.20 -28.21
CA MET A 103 29.34 38.66 -26.89
C MET A 103 30.21 37.41 -26.98
N PHE A 104 29.90 36.50 -27.91
CA PHE A 104 30.67 35.27 -28.08
C PHE A 104 32.14 35.51 -28.44
N ARG A 105 32.44 36.54 -29.24
CA ARG A 105 33.81 36.87 -29.65
C ARG A 105 34.59 37.68 -28.61
N ASN A 106 33.92 38.52 -27.84
CA ASN A 106 34.57 39.55 -27.02
C ASN A 106 34.44 39.34 -25.50
N MET A 107 33.55 38.46 -25.03
CA MET A 107 33.29 38.25 -23.61
C MET A 107 33.73 36.86 -23.15
N GLN A 108 34.17 36.78 -21.89
CA GLN A 108 34.41 35.50 -21.23
C GLN A 108 33.11 34.86 -20.75
N ASN A 109 33.09 33.54 -20.55
CA ASN A 109 31.89 32.82 -20.10
C ASN A 109 31.30 33.38 -18.79
N SER A 110 32.13 33.83 -17.85
CA SER A 110 31.66 34.46 -16.61
C SER A 110 30.87 35.75 -16.84
N GLU A 111 31.29 36.57 -17.81
CA GLU A 111 30.61 37.81 -18.19
C GLU A 111 29.32 37.52 -18.95
N ILE A 112 29.34 36.54 -19.87
CA ILE A 112 28.16 36.07 -20.60
C ILE A 112 27.10 35.58 -19.60
N ILE A 113 27.47 34.72 -18.65
CA ILE A 113 26.55 34.17 -17.65
C ILE A 113 25.97 35.28 -16.76
N ARG A 114 26.79 36.26 -16.35
CA ARG A 114 26.29 37.41 -15.57
C ARG A 114 25.24 38.19 -16.36
N ARG A 115 25.52 38.48 -17.64
CA ARG A 115 24.58 39.19 -18.50
C ARG A 115 23.30 38.40 -18.78
N MET A 116 23.41 37.09 -19.02
CA MET A 116 22.24 36.22 -19.17
C MET A 116 21.44 36.05 -17.88
N THR A 117 22.06 36.29 -16.71
CA THR A 117 21.34 36.35 -15.43
C THR A 117 20.54 37.66 -15.30
N GLU A 118 21.11 38.78 -15.76
CA GLU A 118 20.41 40.07 -15.82
C GLU A 118 19.26 40.07 -16.83
N GLU A 119 19.46 39.41 -17.98
CA GLU A 119 18.50 39.28 -19.07
C GLU A 119 17.65 38.00 -18.98
N PHE A 120 17.57 37.36 -17.80
CA PHE A 120 16.85 36.09 -17.65
C PHE A 120 15.35 36.22 -17.96
N ASP A 121 14.75 37.36 -17.56
CA ASP A 121 13.37 37.77 -17.84
C ASP A 121 12.32 36.70 -17.45
N GLU A 122 12.38 36.23 -16.20
CA GLU A 122 11.47 35.22 -15.65
C GLU A 122 10.13 35.79 -15.16
N ASP A 123 9.03 35.13 -15.52
CA ASP A 123 7.69 35.44 -15.00
C ASP A 123 7.41 34.72 -13.65
N SER A 124 8.13 33.63 -13.38
CA SER A 124 8.07 32.83 -12.14
C SER A 124 9.42 32.12 -11.91
N GLY A 125 9.63 31.55 -10.72
CA GLY A 125 10.83 30.75 -10.42
C GLY A 125 10.87 29.35 -11.08
N ASP A 126 9.95 29.08 -12.02
CA ASP A 126 9.92 27.81 -12.76
C ASP A 126 10.82 27.86 -14.00
N TYR A 127 11.47 26.74 -14.29
CA TYR A 127 12.26 26.58 -15.50
C TYR A 127 11.98 25.20 -16.12
N PRO A 128 12.33 24.96 -17.40
CA PRO A 128 11.89 23.78 -18.16
C PRO A 128 12.02 22.40 -17.48
N LEU A 129 12.99 22.22 -16.58
CA LEU A 129 13.22 20.96 -15.87
C LEU A 129 12.38 20.77 -14.59
N THR A 130 11.78 21.82 -14.04
CA THR A 130 10.91 21.75 -12.85
C THR A 130 9.42 21.77 -13.18
N ILE A 131 9.05 22.20 -14.40
CA ILE A 131 7.64 22.28 -14.78
C ILE A 131 7.04 20.88 -14.92
N ALA A 132 5.93 20.65 -14.22
CA ALA A 132 5.20 19.39 -14.30
C ALA A 132 4.42 19.26 -15.63
N GLY A 133 4.33 18.04 -16.15
CA GLY A 133 3.46 17.70 -17.27
C GLY A 133 4.11 16.77 -18.30
N PRO A 134 3.32 16.05 -19.13
CA PRO A 134 3.87 15.10 -20.11
C PRO A 134 4.80 15.75 -21.14
N GLN A 135 4.48 16.98 -21.58
CA GLN A 135 5.30 17.71 -22.54
C GLN A 135 6.69 18.03 -21.99
N TRP A 136 6.79 18.51 -20.74
CA TRP A 136 8.07 18.85 -20.12
C TRP A 136 8.88 17.61 -19.73
N LYS A 137 8.22 16.51 -19.36
CA LYS A 137 8.89 15.19 -19.24
C LYS A 137 9.49 14.74 -20.58
N LYS A 138 8.73 14.88 -21.68
CA LYS A 138 9.23 14.59 -23.04
C LYS A 138 10.40 15.51 -23.40
N PHE A 139 10.31 16.81 -23.14
CA PHE A 139 11.40 17.76 -23.35
C PHE A 139 12.67 17.35 -22.59
N LYS A 140 12.58 17.01 -21.30
CA LYS A 140 13.75 16.53 -20.53
C LYS A 140 14.40 15.32 -21.18
N SER A 141 13.61 14.34 -21.66
CA SER A 141 14.13 13.19 -22.39
C SER A 141 14.78 13.59 -23.72
N SER A 142 14.13 14.44 -24.51
CA SER A 142 14.64 14.95 -25.79
C SER A 142 15.91 15.78 -25.63
N PHE A 143 16.01 16.60 -24.59
CA PHE A 143 17.22 17.36 -24.23
C PHE A 143 18.41 16.43 -23.94
N CYS A 144 18.19 15.39 -23.12
CA CYS A 144 19.23 14.40 -22.82
C CYS A 144 19.63 13.59 -24.07
N GLU A 145 18.66 13.21 -24.90
CA GLU A 145 18.88 12.47 -26.14
C GLU A 145 19.67 13.30 -27.16
N PHE A 146 19.33 14.58 -27.33
CA PHE A 146 20.05 15.52 -28.21
C PHE A 146 21.55 15.52 -27.93
N ILE A 147 21.94 15.74 -26.66
CA ILE A 147 23.36 15.76 -26.24
C ILE A 147 24.04 14.42 -26.53
N SER A 148 23.36 13.31 -26.23
CA SER A 148 23.91 11.97 -26.44
C SER A 148 24.14 11.67 -27.92
N VAL A 149 23.19 12.06 -28.78
CA VAL A 149 23.25 11.84 -30.22
C VAL A 149 24.29 12.76 -30.88
N LEU A 150 24.36 14.03 -30.45
CA LEU A 150 25.35 15.00 -30.92
C LEU A 150 26.78 14.47 -30.77
N VAL A 151 27.15 14.06 -29.56
CA VAL A 151 28.49 13.53 -29.27
C VAL A 151 28.76 12.24 -30.06
N ARG A 152 27.77 11.35 -30.15
CA ARG A 152 27.89 10.09 -30.90
C ARG A 152 28.15 10.34 -32.39
N GLN A 153 27.52 11.33 -32.99
CA GLN A 153 27.72 11.64 -34.41
C GLN A 153 29.05 12.36 -34.68
N CYS A 154 29.54 13.13 -33.71
CA CYS A 154 30.82 13.81 -33.79
C CYS A 154 32.04 12.91 -33.46
N GLN A 155 31.82 11.68 -32.96
CA GLN A 155 32.85 10.84 -32.30
C GLN A 155 34.07 10.45 -33.16
N TYR A 156 33.99 10.60 -34.49
CA TYR A 156 35.05 10.20 -35.43
C TYR A 156 35.79 11.37 -36.07
N SER A 157 35.38 12.61 -35.83
CA SER A 157 36.03 13.79 -36.43
C SER A 157 35.90 15.04 -35.57
N ILE A 158 34.72 15.67 -35.57
CA ILE A 158 34.47 16.99 -34.95
C ILE A 158 34.84 17.02 -33.46
N ILE A 159 34.68 15.92 -32.74
CA ILE A 159 34.99 15.87 -31.31
C ILE A 159 36.47 16.15 -30.97
N TYR A 160 37.38 15.93 -31.94
CA TYR A 160 38.83 16.12 -31.80
C TYR A 160 39.33 17.41 -32.47
N ASP A 161 38.46 18.36 -32.79
CA ASP A 161 38.83 19.58 -33.51
C ASP A 161 39.37 20.72 -32.63
N GLU A 162 39.59 20.43 -31.34
CA GLU A 162 40.10 21.35 -30.31
C GLU A 162 39.27 22.63 -30.15
N TYR A 163 37.99 22.62 -30.57
CA TYR A 163 37.16 23.83 -30.56
C TYR A 163 35.76 23.59 -30.02
N MET A 164 35.01 22.65 -30.60
CA MET A 164 33.59 22.43 -30.27
C MET A 164 33.39 22.00 -28.81
N MET A 165 34.11 20.95 -28.40
CA MET A 165 33.96 20.38 -27.06
C MET A 165 34.51 21.30 -25.97
N ASP A 166 35.64 21.97 -26.20
CA ASP A 166 36.22 22.91 -25.24
C ASP A 166 35.27 24.07 -24.95
N THR A 167 34.63 24.62 -26.00
CA THR A 167 33.64 25.69 -25.86
C THR A 167 32.44 25.21 -25.03
N VAL A 168 31.89 24.04 -25.37
CA VAL A 168 30.72 23.47 -24.66
C VAL A 168 31.06 23.13 -23.21
N ILE A 169 32.18 22.45 -22.95
CA ILE A 169 32.59 22.06 -21.60
C ILE A 169 32.88 23.31 -20.75
N SER A 170 33.56 24.31 -21.30
CA SER A 170 33.83 25.57 -20.61
C SER A 170 32.54 26.30 -20.22
N LEU A 171 31.58 26.40 -21.15
CA LEU A 171 30.29 27.02 -20.86
C LEU A 171 29.51 26.25 -19.79
N LEU A 172 29.38 24.94 -19.94
CA LEU A 172 28.61 24.11 -19.00
C LEU A 172 29.23 24.12 -17.61
N THR A 173 30.56 24.11 -17.52
CA THR A 173 31.29 24.23 -16.26
C THR A 173 30.98 25.58 -15.59
N GLY A 174 31.06 26.68 -16.33
CA GLY A 174 30.71 28.01 -15.83
C GLY A 174 29.26 28.12 -15.35
N LEU A 175 28.30 27.62 -16.15
CA LEU A 175 26.89 27.63 -15.78
C LEU A 175 26.62 26.77 -14.55
N SER A 176 27.35 25.66 -14.37
CA SER A 176 27.22 24.77 -13.21
C SER A 176 27.73 25.37 -11.89
N ASP A 177 28.53 26.44 -11.97
CA ASP A 177 28.99 27.20 -10.80
C ASP A 177 28.11 28.43 -10.51
N SER A 178 27.15 28.74 -11.39
CA SER A 178 26.21 29.84 -11.19
C SER A 178 25.36 29.66 -9.93
N GLN A 179 25.07 30.75 -9.23
CA GLN A 179 24.12 30.75 -8.11
C GLN A 179 22.66 30.59 -8.57
N VAL A 180 22.36 30.92 -9.82
CA VAL A 180 21.03 30.75 -10.42
C VAL A 180 20.74 29.25 -10.55
N ARG A 181 19.74 28.76 -9.81
CA ARG A 181 19.37 27.33 -9.81
C ARG A 181 19.05 26.81 -11.21
N ALA A 182 18.36 27.60 -12.03
CA ALA A 182 17.92 27.19 -13.36
C ALA A 182 19.11 26.87 -14.29
N PHE A 183 20.12 27.76 -14.33
CA PHE A 183 21.38 27.50 -15.03
C PHE A 183 22.11 26.30 -14.43
N ARG A 184 22.32 26.32 -13.11
CA ARG A 184 23.12 25.28 -12.44
C ARG A 184 22.53 23.88 -12.60
N HIS A 185 21.22 23.72 -12.46
CA HIS A 185 20.54 22.44 -12.62
C HIS A 185 20.60 21.95 -14.08
N THR A 186 20.29 22.84 -15.04
CA THR A 186 20.24 22.48 -16.45
C THR A 186 21.62 22.14 -17.00
N SER A 187 22.63 22.95 -16.67
CA SER A 187 24.00 22.70 -17.11
C SER A 187 24.61 21.47 -16.45
N THR A 188 24.28 21.18 -15.18
CA THR A 188 24.71 19.94 -14.54
C THR A 188 24.11 18.74 -15.25
N LEU A 189 22.81 18.75 -15.55
CA LEU A 189 22.19 17.67 -16.33
C LEU A 189 22.86 17.50 -17.70
N ALA A 190 23.10 18.62 -18.40
CA ALA A 190 23.77 18.61 -19.69
C ALA A 190 25.17 18.00 -19.60
N ALA A 191 25.97 18.45 -18.64
CA ALA A 191 27.34 18.00 -18.42
C ALA A 191 27.40 16.52 -18.03
N MET A 192 26.48 16.03 -17.20
CA MET A 192 26.45 14.61 -16.86
C MET A 192 26.06 13.74 -18.07
N LYS A 193 25.12 14.17 -18.91
CA LYS A 193 24.78 13.47 -20.17
C LYS A 193 25.91 13.53 -21.20
N LEU A 194 26.60 14.67 -21.28
CA LEU A 194 27.80 14.85 -22.09
C LEU A 194 28.90 13.87 -21.67
N MET A 195 29.17 13.78 -20.37
CA MET A 195 30.10 12.80 -19.79
C MET A 195 29.70 11.36 -20.15
N THR A 196 28.43 10.99 -19.98
CA THR A 196 27.93 9.65 -20.36
C THR A 196 28.16 9.34 -21.84
N ALA A 197 28.00 10.32 -22.72
CA ALA A 197 28.28 10.16 -24.13
C ALA A 197 29.77 9.98 -24.42
N LEU A 198 30.64 10.75 -23.75
CA LEU A 198 32.10 10.59 -23.84
C LEU A 198 32.58 9.22 -23.32
N VAL A 199 31.98 8.69 -22.25
CA VAL A 199 32.28 7.33 -21.76
C VAL A 199 31.97 6.27 -22.83
N ASN A 200 30.90 6.43 -23.61
CA ASN A 200 30.62 5.54 -24.75
C ASN A 200 31.69 5.66 -25.85
N VAL A 201 32.16 6.88 -26.13
CA VAL A 201 33.23 7.10 -27.13
C VAL A 201 34.54 6.45 -26.66
N ALA A 202 34.92 6.64 -25.40
CA ALA A 202 36.09 6.00 -24.79
C ALA A 202 36.00 4.46 -24.85
N LEU A 203 34.83 3.89 -24.56
CA LEU A 203 34.61 2.44 -24.69
C LEU A 203 34.78 1.98 -26.15
N ASN A 204 34.23 2.70 -27.12
CA ASN A 204 34.39 2.38 -28.55
C ASN A 204 35.86 2.48 -28.99
N LEU A 205 36.58 3.49 -28.52
CA LEU A 205 38.01 3.64 -28.79
C LEU A 205 38.81 2.48 -28.20
N SER A 206 38.56 2.11 -26.94
CA SER A 206 39.20 0.96 -26.29
C SER A 206 38.97 -0.35 -27.06
N ILE A 207 37.74 -0.61 -27.51
CA ILE A 207 37.42 -1.80 -28.34
C ILE A 207 38.19 -1.75 -29.68
N ASN A 208 38.27 -0.57 -30.32
CA ASN A 208 38.99 -0.39 -31.57
C ASN A 208 40.50 -0.53 -31.41
N MET A 209 41.06 -0.07 -30.29
CA MET A 209 42.46 -0.26 -29.92
C MET A 209 42.78 -1.74 -29.78
N ASP A 210 41.96 -2.50 -29.04
CA ASP A 210 42.15 -3.95 -28.87
C ASP A 210 42.07 -4.70 -30.20
N ASN A 211 41.10 -4.35 -31.06
CA ASN A 211 40.97 -4.94 -32.39
C ASN A 211 42.19 -4.64 -33.26
N THR A 212 42.69 -3.41 -33.22
CA THR A 212 43.89 -2.99 -33.96
C THR A 212 45.14 -3.69 -33.42
N GLN A 213 45.24 -3.87 -32.10
CA GLN A 213 46.32 -4.59 -31.43
C GLN A 213 46.35 -6.07 -31.86
N ARG A 214 45.20 -6.75 -31.87
CA ARG A 214 45.10 -8.14 -32.35
C ARG A 214 45.47 -8.26 -33.83
N GLN A 215 45.07 -7.30 -34.67
CA GLN A 215 45.46 -7.27 -36.09
C GLN A 215 46.96 -7.07 -36.27
N TYR A 216 47.57 -6.20 -35.47
CA TYR A 216 49.00 -5.97 -35.46
C TYR A 216 49.77 -7.25 -35.07
N GLU A 217 49.36 -7.92 -33.99
CA GLU A 217 49.97 -9.17 -33.54
C GLU A 217 49.80 -10.30 -34.56
N ALA A 218 48.62 -10.43 -35.18
CA ALA A 218 48.36 -11.43 -36.20
C ALA A 218 49.24 -11.23 -37.45
N GLU A 219 49.43 -9.98 -37.89
CA GLU A 219 50.34 -9.68 -39.01
C GLU A 219 51.81 -9.89 -38.62
N ARG A 220 52.19 -9.54 -37.39
CA ARG A 220 53.55 -9.72 -36.86
C ARG A 220 53.92 -11.20 -36.75
N ASN A 221 52.98 -12.04 -36.35
CA ASN A 221 53.22 -13.47 -36.13
C ASN A 221 53.26 -14.30 -37.42
N LYS A 222 52.99 -13.70 -38.59
CA LYS A 222 53.20 -14.37 -39.88
C LYS A 222 54.68 -14.67 -40.12
N ILE A 223 54.93 -15.78 -40.81
CA ILE A 223 56.25 -16.18 -41.30
C ILE A 223 56.83 -15.03 -42.14
N MET A 224 58.13 -14.72 -41.97
CA MET A 224 58.77 -13.52 -42.54
C MET A 224 58.51 -13.30 -44.04
N ALA A 225 58.45 -14.37 -44.84
CA ALA A 225 58.18 -14.28 -46.29
C ALA A 225 56.74 -13.85 -46.66
N LYS A 226 55.79 -13.94 -45.71
CA LYS A 226 54.37 -13.57 -45.88
C LYS A 226 53.96 -12.35 -45.05
N ARG A 227 54.92 -11.73 -44.34
CA ARG A 227 54.69 -10.57 -43.48
C ARG A 227 54.71 -9.31 -44.32
N ALA A 228 53.65 -8.52 -44.29
CA ALA A 228 53.61 -7.21 -44.92
C ALA A 228 54.09 -6.13 -43.94
N ASN A 229 55.33 -5.65 -44.09
CA ASN A 229 55.90 -4.64 -43.19
C ASN A 229 55.17 -3.28 -43.29
N ASP A 230 54.77 -2.85 -44.48
CA ASP A 230 54.00 -1.60 -44.68
C ASP A 230 52.66 -1.65 -43.94
N ARG A 231 52.03 -2.84 -43.88
CA ARG A 231 50.80 -3.05 -43.12
C ARG A 231 51.04 -2.98 -41.61
N LEU A 232 52.18 -3.48 -41.12
CA LEU A 232 52.55 -3.37 -39.72
C LEU A 232 52.77 -1.92 -39.31
N GLU A 233 53.43 -1.13 -40.15
CA GLU A 233 53.65 0.30 -39.92
C GLU A 233 52.33 1.07 -39.91
N LEU A 234 51.43 0.81 -40.86
CA LEU A 234 50.09 1.42 -40.88
C LEU A 234 49.28 1.08 -39.62
N LEU A 235 49.35 -0.17 -39.15
CA LEU A 235 48.66 -0.60 -37.92
C LEU A 235 49.27 0.05 -36.67
N LEU A 236 50.59 0.26 -36.62
CA LEU A 236 51.24 0.99 -35.55
C LEU A 236 50.83 2.47 -35.53
N GLN A 237 50.82 3.11 -36.70
CA GLN A 237 50.40 4.49 -36.84
C GLN A 237 48.93 4.67 -36.42
N LYS A 238 48.04 3.81 -36.91
CA LYS A 238 46.63 3.80 -36.50
C LYS A 238 46.45 3.60 -34.99
N ARG A 239 47.25 2.71 -34.38
CA ARG A 239 47.20 2.50 -32.92
C ARG A 239 47.65 3.74 -32.16
N LYS A 240 48.66 4.46 -32.67
CA LYS A 240 49.11 5.72 -32.08
C LYS A 240 48.03 6.79 -32.15
N GLU A 241 47.37 6.94 -33.30
CA GLU A 241 46.24 7.88 -33.48
C GLU A 241 45.08 7.54 -32.54
N LEU A 242 44.73 6.25 -32.41
CA LEU A 242 43.68 5.84 -31.47
C LEU A 242 44.05 6.12 -30.00
N GLN A 243 45.33 6.02 -29.63
CA GLN A 243 45.80 6.39 -28.30
C GLN A 243 45.74 7.90 -28.07
N GLU A 244 46.17 8.71 -29.03
CA GLU A 244 46.08 10.18 -28.95
C GLU A 244 44.61 10.62 -28.79
N ASN A 245 43.70 10.01 -29.55
CA ASN A 245 42.26 10.24 -29.41
C ASN A 245 41.72 9.78 -28.04
N GLN A 246 42.20 8.67 -27.49
CA GLN A 246 41.81 8.18 -26.17
C GLN A 246 42.23 9.18 -25.07
N ASP A 247 43.47 9.66 -25.13
CA ASP A 247 44.00 10.64 -24.17
C ASP A 247 43.18 11.93 -24.19
N GLU A 248 42.76 12.38 -25.38
CA GLU A 248 41.95 13.59 -25.54
C GLU A 248 40.53 13.44 -24.97
N ILE A 249 39.87 12.30 -25.22
CA ILE A 249 38.57 12.01 -24.60
C ILE A 249 38.69 11.90 -23.08
N GLU A 250 39.78 11.32 -22.55
CA GLU A 250 40.05 11.27 -21.13
C GLU A 250 40.27 12.66 -20.51
N ASN A 251 40.90 13.59 -21.23
CA ASN A 251 41.06 14.98 -20.80
C ASN A 251 39.69 15.68 -20.67
N MET A 252 38.83 15.55 -21.69
CA MET A 252 37.47 16.10 -21.66
C MET A 252 36.65 15.51 -20.50
N MET A 253 36.73 14.18 -20.31
CA MET A 253 36.06 13.50 -19.20
C MET A 253 36.56 14.00 -17.85
N ASN A 254 37.87 14.16 -17.68
CA ASN A 254 38.46 14.69 -16.46
C ASN A 254 38.06 16.15 -16.19
N ALA A 255 37.95 16.98 -17.24
CA ALA A 255 37.50 18.36 -17.13
C ALA A 255 36.06 18.43 -16.58
N ILE A 256 35.14 17.64 -17.13
CA ILE A 256 33.75 17.58 -16.63
C ILE A 256 33.70 16.99 -15.22
N PHE A 257 34.46 15.93 -14.95
CA PHE A 257 34.44 15.28 -13.64
C PHE A 257 34.94 16.21 -12.54
N LYS A 258 36.11 16.84 -12.72
CA LYS A 258 36.69 17.76 -11.74
C LYS A 258 35.96 19.09 -11.68
N GLY A 259 35.55 19.64 -12.83
CA GLY A 259 34.91 20.95 -12.93
C GLY A 259 33.44 20.95 -12.52
N VAL A 260 32.69 19.87 -12.77
CA VAL A 260 31.25 19.80 -12.50
C VAL A 260 30.93 18.75 -11.44
N PHE A 261 31.23 17.47 -11.68
CA PHE A 261 30.74 16.37 -10.85
C PHE A 261 31.16 16.52 -9.37
N VAL A 262 32.46 16.73 -9.10
CA VAL A 262 33.02 16.83 -7.73
C VAL A 262 32.42 18.00 -6.91
N HIS A 263 31.85 18.99 -7.58
CA HIS A 263 31.17 20.11 -6.93
C HIS A 263 29.66 19.89 -6.81
N ARG A 264 29.03 19.28 -7.83
CA ARG A 264 27.57 19.16 -7.96
C ARG A 264 26.97 17.92 -7.31
N TYR A 265 27.72 16.83 -7.12
CA TYR A 265 27.21 15.66 -6.36
C TYR A 265 26.85 16.01 -4.90
N ARG A 266 27.37 17.13 -4.41
CA ARG A 266 27.17 17.71 -3.07
C ARG A 266 26.49 19.08 -3.10
N ASP A 267 25.71 19.37 -4.14
CA ASP A 267 24.91 20.60 -4.25
C ASP A 267 23.92 20.73 -3.08
N ALA A 268 23.52 21.95 -2.74
CA ALA A 268 22.44 22.19 -1.79
C ALA A 268 21.10 21.62 -2.28
N ILE A 269 20.87 21.61 -3.59
CA ILE A 269 19.65 21.10 -4.24
C ILE A 269 19.75 19.60 -4.46
N ALA A 270 18.77 18.86 -3.93
CA ALA A 270 18.75 17.39 -3.94
C ALA A 270 18.61 16.79 -5.35
N GLU A 271 17.75 17.36 -6.19
CA GLU A 271 17.60 16.95 -7.60
C GLU A 271 18.93 16.95 -8.37
N ILE A 272 19.80 17.94 -8.10
CA ILE A 272 21.12 18.06 -8.73
C ILE A 272 22.04 16.95 -8.24
N ARG A 273 22.06 16.68 -6.92
CA ARG A 273 22.82 15.56 -6.34
C ARG A 273 22.37 14.22 -6.92
N ALA A 274 21.06 14.02 -7.05
CA ALA A 274 20.46 12.82 -7.62
C ALA A 274 20.88 12.59 -9.08
N ILE A 275 20.93 13.65 -9.91
CA ILE A 275 21.41 13.58 -11.29
C ILE A 275 22.86 13.09 -11.35
N CYS A 276 23.75 13.67 -10.53
CA CYS A 276 25.15 13.25 -10.51
C CYS A 276 25.28 11.77 -10.11
N ILE A 277 24.58 11.34 -9.06
CA ILE A 277 24.65 9.95 -8.57
C ILE A 277 24.05 8.94 -9.55
N GLU A 278 22.99 9.31 -10.26
CA GLU A 278 22.42 8.47 -11.32
C GLU A 278 23.45 8.23 -12.44
N GLU A 279 24.10 9.30 -12.92
CA GLU A 279 25.00 9.20 -14.07
C GLU A 279 26.33 8.53 -13.73
N ILE A 280 26.92 8.73 -12.54
CA ILE A 280 28.11 7.96 -12.14
C ILE A 280 27.81 6.45 -12.04
N GLY A 281 26.59 6.08 -11.63
CA GLY A 281 26.11 4.70 -11.68
C GLY A 281 26.08 4.14 -13.11
N VAL A 282 25.64 4.96 -14.07
CA VAL A 282 25.64 4.60 -15.50
C VAL A 282 27.06 4.40 -16.01
N TRP A 283 28.01 5.28 -15.69
CA TRP A 283 29.40 5.17 -16.15
C TRP A 283 30.06 3.88 -15.65
N MET A 284 29.91 3.57 -14.36
CA MET A 284 30.43 2.34 -13.75
C MET A 284 29.83 1.08 -14.37
N LYS A 285 28.56 1.12 -14.77
CA LYS A 285 27.89 0.00 -15.43
C LYS A 285 28.30 -0.16 -16.89
N LEU A 286 28.47 0.96 -17.60
CA LEU A 286 28.73 0.99 -19.03
C LEU A 286 30.19 0.64 -19.36
N TYR A 287 31.14 1.20 -18.61
CA TYR A 287 32.57 0.99 -18.83
C TYR A 287 33.27 0.64 -17.50
N SER A 288 32.93 -0.55 -16.98
CA SER A 288 33.37 -1.03 -15.67
C SER A 288 34.88 -1.14 -15.52
N ASP A 289 35.62 -1.41 -16.60
CA ASP A 289 37.09 -1.52 -16.53
C ASP A 289 37.78 -0.19 -16.20
N ALA A 290 37.21 0.93 -16.63
CA ALA A 290 37.73 2.26 -16.29
C ALA A 290 37.10 2.85 -15.02
N PHE A 291 35.79 2.66 -14.81
CA PHE A 291 35.04 3.40 -13.79
C PHE A 291 34.67 2.58 -12.54
N LEU A 292 34.60 1.25 -12.61
CA LEU A 292 34.22 0.44 -11.44
C LEU A 292 35.40 0.20 -10.52
N ASN A 293 35.72 1.21 -9.71
CA ASN A 293 36.77 1.17 -8.69
C ASN A 293 36.44 2.13 -7.54
N ASP A 294 37.21 2.04 -6.44
CA ASP A 294 36.99 2.82 -5.21
C ASP A 294 37.02 4.34 -5.42
N SER A 295 37.74 4.82 -6.45
CA SER A 295 37.85 6.25 -6.70
C SER A 295 36.51 6.88 -7.12
N TYR A 296 35.62 6.08 -7.74
CA TYR A 296 34.26 6.47 -8.12
C TYR A 296 33.19 5.94 -7.15
N LEU A 297 33.30 4.69 -6.70
CA LEU A 297 32.32 4.08 -5.78
C LEU A 297 32.17 4.84 -4.46
N LYS A 298 33.24 5.47 -3.96
CA LYS A 298 33.19 6.26 -2.72
C LYS A 298 32.11 7.36 -2.74
N TYR A 299 31.82 7.95 -3.90
CA TYR A 299 30.80 8.99 -4.02
C TYR A 299 29.40 8.42 -3.78
N VAL A 300 29.11 7.24 -4.30
CA VAL A 300 27.86 6.52 -4.01
C VAL A 300 27.81 6.12 -2.53
N GLY A 301 28.93 5.59 -2.00
CA GLY A 301 29.12 5.23 -0.59
C GLY A 301 28.76 6.36 0.38
N TRP A 302 29.33 7.54 0.19
CA TRP A 302 29.04 8.72 1.01
C TRP A 302 27.59 9.18 0.85
N THR A 303 27.09 9.18 -0.39
CA THR A 303 25.79 9.76 -0.72
C THR A 303 24.60 8.88 -0.28
N MET A 304 24.84 7.61 0.07
CA MET A 304 23.83 6.78 0.79
C MET A 304 23.41 7.36 2.16
N HIS A 305 24.18 8.32 2.70
CA HIS A 305 23.89 9.02 3.95
C HIS A 305 23.17 10.37 3.73
N ASP A 306 22.77 10.67 2.50
CA ASP A 306 22.05 11.90 2.17
C ASP A 306 20.75 12.03 2.98
N LYS A 307 20.35 13.27 3.28
CA LYS A 307 19.15 13.55 4.05
C LYS A 307 17.87 13.38 3.24
N GLN A 308 17.94 13.49 1.91
CA GLN A 308 16.79 13.39 1.01
C GLN A 308 16.68 11.98 0.41
N GLY A 309 15.51 11.35 0.49
CA GLY A 309 15.36 9.96 0.03
C GLY A 309 15.48 9.79 -1.47
N GLU A 310 15.11 10.78 -2.29
CA GLU A 310 15.32 10.71 -3.75
C GLU A 310 16.79 10.49 -4.14
N VAL A 311 17.72 11.07 -3.36
CA VAL A 311 19.16 10.93 -3.57
C VAL A 311 19.62 9.54 -3.13
N ARG A 312 19.19 9.10 -1.94
CA ARG A 312 19.48 7.75 -1.42
C ARG A 312 18.94 6.65 -2.35
N LEU A 313 17.76 6.87 -2.94
CA LEU A 313 17.15 6.00 -3.93
C LEU A 313 18.05 5.84 -5.15
N LYS A 314 18.60 6.94 -5.69
CA LYS A 314 19.54 6.88 -6.82
C LYS A 314 20.80 6.08 -6.47
N CYS A 315 21.36 6.23 -5.27
CA CYS A 315 22.49 5.41 -4.82
C CYS A 315 22.18 3.91 -4.90
N LEU A 316 21.04 3.49 -4.34
CA LEU A 316 20.65 2.08 -4.33
C LEU A 316 20.40 1.54 -5.73
N THR A 317 19.69 2.29 -6.58
CA THR A 317 19.44 1.87 -7.97
C THR A 317 20.71 1.79 -8.81
N ALA A 318 21.68 2.68 -8.58
CA ALA A 318 23.00 2.62 -9.20
C ALA A 318 23.72 1.33 -8.80
N LEU A 319 23.77 1.00 -7.51
CA LEU A 319 24.38 -0.23 -7.01
C LEU A 319 23.69 -1.49 -7.55
N GLN A 320 22.35 -1.53 -7.55
CA GLN A 320 21.59 -2.65 -8.13
C GLN A 320 21.99 -2.89 -9.60
N GLY A 321 22.14 -1.81 -10.37
CA GLY A 321 22.60 -1.86 -11.76
C GLY A 321 23.94 -2.56 -11.95
N LEU A 322 24.82 -2.52 -10.94
CA LEU A 322 26.12 -3.18 -10.93
C LEU A 322 26.02 -4.66 -10.51
N TYR A 323 25.24 -5.00 -9.47
CA TYR A 323 25.07 -6.40 -9.03
C TYR A 323 24.27 -7.28 -9.99
N TYR A 324 23.40 -6.69 -10.82
CA TYR A 324 22.73 -7.45 -11.87
C TYR A 324 23.74 -8.08 -12.85
N ASN A 325 24.93 -7.47 -13.03
CA ASN A 325 26.00 -8.06 -13.81
C ASN A 325 26.94 -8.87 -12.91
N ARG A 326 26.78 -10.21 -12.95
CA ARG A 326 27.52 -11.12 -12.07
C ARG A 326 29.03 -11.05 -12.23
N GLU A 327 29.53 -10.66 -13.40
CA GLU A 327 30.97 -10.53 -13.68
C GLU A 327 31.62 -9.41 -12.86
N LEU A 328 30.84 -8.42 -12.41
CA LEU A 328 31.32 -7.25 -11.68
C LEU A 328 31.38 -7.48 -10.16
N ASN A 329 30.76 -8.54 -9.66
CA ASN A 329 30.54 -8.75 -8.23
C ASN A 329 31.84 -8.79 -7.42
N ALA A 330 32.89 -9.44 -7.92
CA ALA A 330 34.18 -9.52 -7.23
C ALA A 330 34.81 -8.13 -6.98
N ARG A 331 34.57 -7.16 -7.87
CA ARG A 331 35.05 -5.78 -7.69
C ARG A 331 34.23 -4.98 -6.67
N LEU A 332 33.04 -5.46 -6.31
CA LEU A 332 32.13 -4.81 -5.36
C LEU A 332 32.31 -5.32 -3.92
N GLU A 333 32.98 -6.46 -3.69
CA GLU A 333 33.07 -7.10 -2.38
C GLU A 333 33.60 -6.16 -1.28
N LEU A 334 34.71 -5.45 -1.55
CA LEU A 334 35.30 -4.50 -0.60
C LEU A 334 34.36 -3.31 -0.29
N PHE A 335 33.66 -2.81 -1.30
CA PHE A 335 32.67 -1.76 -1.10
C PHE A 335 31.49 -2.27 -0.27
N THR A 336 30.99 -3.47 -0.60
CA THR A 336 29.86 -4.10 0.07
C THR A 336 30.18 -4.30 1.54
N SER A 337 31.31 -4.93 1.87
CA SER A 337 31.70 -5.21 3.24
C SER A 337 31.83 -3.94 4.08
N ARG A 338 32.32 -2.85 3.48
CA ARG A 338 32.43 -1.54 4.15
C ARG A 338 31.09 -0.84 4.39
N PHE A 339 30.13 -0.96 3.49
CA PHE A 339 28.86 -0.22 3.53
C PHE A 339 27.63 -1.10 3.85
N LYS A 340 27.82 -2.39 4.11
CA LYS A 340 26.77 -3.38 4.41
C LYS A 340 25.82 -2.88 5.50
N ASP A 341 26.35 -2.50 6.66
CA ASP A 341 25.54 -2.06 7.80
C ASP A 341 24.66 -0.87 7.44
N ARG A 342 25.18 0.05 6.60
CA ARG A 342 24.38 1.17 6.11
C ARG A 342 23.24 0.69 5.20
N ILE A 343 23.51 -0.23 4.26
CA ILE A 343 22.48 -0.77 3.36
C ILE A 343 21.41 -1.52 4.17
N VAL A 344 21.80 -2.33 5.17
CA VAL A 344 20.87 -3.03 6.07
C VAL A 344 20.02 -2.04 6.86
N SER A 345 20.61 -0.96 7.41
CA SER A 345 19.84 0.08 8.11
C SER A 345 18.81 0.79 7.21
N MET A 346 19.07 0.86 5.90
CA MET A 346 18.16 1.49 4.94
C MET A 346 16.92 0.64 4.64
N THR A 347 16.85 -0.61 5.10
CA THR A 347 15.62 -1.41 5.02
C THR A 347 14.50 -0.85 5.91
N LEU A 348 14.88 -0.02 6.91
CA LEU A 348 13.99 0.77 7.77
C LEU A 348 14.11 2.28 7.47
N ASP A 349 14.41 2.65 6.23
CA ASP A 349 14.46 4.05 5.83
C ASP A 349 13.09 4.72 6.04
N LYS A 350 13.12 6.02 6.41
CA LYS A 350 11.89 6.82 6.61
C LYS A 350 11.02 6.89 5.36
N GLU A 351 11.62 6.81 4.17
CA GLU A 351 10.92 6.78 2.90
C GLU A 351 10.82 5.34 2.39
N TYR A 352 9.59 4.81 2.29
CA TYR A 352 9.37 3.41 1.94
C TYR A 352 9.95 2.99 0.58
N ASP A 353 9.98 3.90 -0.41
CA ASP A 353 10.57 3.60 -1.72
C ASP A 353 12.06 3.29 -1.62
N VAL A 354 12.79 3.96 -0.71
CA VAL A 354 14.20 3.69 -0.42
C VAL A 354 14.35 2.34 0.27
N ALA A 355 13.51 2.05 1.26
CA ALA A 355 13.50 0.77 1.97
C ALA A 355 13.31 -0.42 1.03
N VAL A 356 12.37 -0.32 0.08
CA VAL A 356 12.15 -1.35 -0.95
C VAL A 356 13.42 -1.58 -1.78
N GLN A 357 14.09 -0.53 -2.23
CA GLN A 357 15.31 -0.69 -3.02
C GLN A 357 16.48 -1.23 -2.20
N ALA A 358 16.54 -0.93 -0.90
CA ALA A 358 17.57 -1.46 -0.01
C ALA A 358 17.42 -2.97 0.14
N ILE A 359 16.19 -3.44 0.38
CA ILE A 359 15.90 -4.88 0.47
C ILE A 359 16.20 -5.58 -0.87
N LYS A 360 15.76 -5.01 -1.99
CA LYS A 360 16.07 -5.55 -3.32
C LYS A 360 17.58 -5.61 -3.61
N LEU A 361 18.34 -4.61 -3.15
CA LEU A 361 19.79 -4.63 -3.25
C LEU A 361 20.40 -5.75 -2.40
N LEU A 362 19.95 -5.93 -1.15
CA LEU A 362 20.38 -7.04 -0.30
C LEU A 362 20.04 -8.40 -0.91
N THR A 363 18.90 -8.52 -1.59
CA THR A 363 18.55 -9.74 -2.35
C THR A 363 19.54 -10.02 -3.48
N LEU A 364 20.07 -8.98 -4.14
CA LEU A 364 21.12 -9.14 -5.16
C LEU A 364 22.46 -9.52 -4.52
N VAL A 365 22.83 -8.87 -3.40
CA VAL A 365 24.05 -9.19 -2.63
C VAL A 365 24.04 -10.64 -2.15
N LEU A 366 22.90 -11.11 -1.66
CA LEU A 366 22.72 -12.50 -1.25
C LEU A 366 22.98 -13.48 -2.41
N ASN A 367 22.60 -13.09 -3.63
CA ASN A 367 22.81 -13.95 -4.79
C ASN A 367 24.26 -13.94 -5.31
N SER A 368 25.00 -12.86 -5.07
CA SER A 368 26.39 -12.71 -5.49
C SER A 368 27.38 -13.40 -4.56
N THR A 369 27.16 -13.31 -3.25
CA THR A 369 28.12 -13.71 -2.22
C THR A 369 27.36 -14.23 -0.99
N ASP A 370 27.56 -15.51 -0.63
CA ASP A 370 26.79 -16.12 0.47
C ASP A 370 27.30 -15.72 1.87
N GLU A 371 28.53 -15.18 1.97
CA GLU A 371 29.22 -14.91 3.25
C GLU A 371 29.16 -13.45 3.73
N VAL A 372 28.63 -12.51 2.92
CA VAL A 372 28.68 -11.07 3.27
C VAL A 372 27.62 -10.69 4.31
N LEU A 373 26.44 -11.29 4.24
CA LEU A 373 25.33 -11.00 5.16
C LEU A 373 25.40 -11.94 6.36
N THR A 374 25.41 -11.38 7.57
CA THR A 374 25.38 -12.17 8.80
C THR A 374 23.95 -12.66 9.08
N PRO A 375 23.77 -13.65 9.98
CA PRO A 375 22.43 -14.08 10.39
C PRO A 375 21.58 -12.94 10.94
N GLU A 376 22.17 -12.03 11.74
CA GLU A 376 21.48 -10.88 12.34
C GLU A 376 21.02 -9.88 11.27
N ASP A 377 21.84 -9.66 10.22
CA ASP A 377 21.43 -8.84 9.08
C ASP A 377 20.21 -9.44 8.39
N CYS A 378 20.20 -10.76 8.18
CA CYS A 378 19.12 -11.47 7.51
C CYS A 378 17.83 -11.43 8.35
N GLU A 379 17.93 -11.68 9.65
CA GLU A 379 16.81 -11.65 10.61
C GLU A 379 16.12 -10.27 10.62
N SER A 380 16.91 -9.19 10.60
CA SER A 380 16.37 -7.84 10.52
C SER A 380 15.51 -7.59 9.27
N VAL A 381 15.85 -8.23 8.14
CA VAL A 381 15.07 -8.17 6.90
C VAL A 381 13.85 -9.08 6.96
N TYR A 382 13.95 -10.23 7.62
CA TYR A 382 12.83 -11.15 7.75
C TYR A 382 11.66 -10.56 8.51
N HIS A 383 11.91 -9.78 9.57
CA HIS A 383 10.85 -9.07 10.31
C HIS A 383 10.00 -8.16 9.41
N LEU A 384 10.56 -7.68 8.29
CA LEU A 384 9.86 -6.79 7.37
C LEU A 384 8.79 -7.48 6.54
N VAL A 385 8.72 -8.82 6.51
CA VAL A 385 7.57 -9.54 5.92
C VAL A 385 6.26 -9.23 6.63
N TYR A 386 6.31 -8.68 7.84
CA TYR A 386 5.16 -8.23 8.61
C TYR A 386 4.90 -6.72 8.49
N SER A 387 5.66 -6.00 7.65
CA SER A 387 5.47 -4.56 7.45
C SER A 387 4.05 -4.23 7.00
N ALA A 388 3.49 -3.13 7.53
CA ALA A 388 2.22 -2.57 7.08
C ALA A 388 2.28 -2.09 5.61
N HIS A 389 3.47 -1.68 5.14
CA HIS A 389 3.65 -1.22 3.77
C HIS A 389 3.93 -2.41 2.83
N ARG A 390 2.90 -2.85 2.09
CA ARG A 390 2.96 -4.05 1.23
C ARG A 390 4.19 -4.14 0.31
N PRO A 391 4.64 -3.08 -0.40
CA PRO A 391 5.86 -3.15 -1.23
C PRO A 391 7.13 -3.52 -0.47
N VAL A 392 7.27 -3.09 0.80
CA VAL A 392 8.40 -3.47 1.66
C VAL A 392 8.27 -4.94 2.03
N ALA A 393 7.07 -5.35 2.43
CA ALA A 393 6.79 -6.71 2.85
C ALA A 393 7.03 -7.75 1.73
N ILE A 394 6.65 -7.44 0.49
CA ILE A 394 6.92 -8.29 -0.68
C ILE A 394 8.41 -8.35 -1.00
N ALA A 395 9.11 -7.22 -0.94
CA ALA A 395 10.56 -7.22 -1.18
C ALA A 395 11.29 -8.08 -0.14
N ALA A 396 10.86 -8.01 1.13
CA ALA A 396 11.36 -8.86 2.21
C ALA A 396 10.96 -10.33 2.02
N GLY A 397 9.74 -10.58 1.56
CA GLY A 397 9.26 -11.92 1.20
C GLY A 397 10.10 -12.55 0.10
N GLU A 398 10.48 -11.78 -0.93
CA GLU A 398 11.39 -12.25 -1.99
C GLU A 398 12.79 -12.56 -1.45
N PHE A 399 13.30 -11.73 -0.53
CA PHE A 399 14.58 -11.97 0.16
C PHE A 399 14.53 -13.26 0.98
N LEU A 400 13.50 -13.41 1.81
CA LEU A 400 13.23 -14.61 2.62
C LEU A 400 13.15 -15.85 1.73
N PHE A 401 12.29 -15.81 0.71
CA PHE A 401 12.11 -16.90 -0.24
C PHE A 401 13.44 -17.28 -0.90
N LYS A 402 14.24 -16.31 -1.35
CA LYS A 402 15.53 -16.61 -1.98
C LYS A 402 16.56 -17.20 -1.02
N LYS A 403 16.64 -16.75 0.24
CA LYS A 403 17.57 -17.35 1.22
C LYS A 403 17.16 -18.79 1.54
N TYR A 404 15.89 -19.02 1.83
CA TYR A 404 15.40 -20.32 2.30
C TYR A 404 15.17 -21.33 1.17
N VAL A 405 14.60 -20.92 0.03
CA VAL A 405 14.36 -21.84 -1.10
C VAL A 405 15.64 -22.22 -1.81
N ARG A 406 16.65 -21.33 -1.93
CA ARG A 406 17.97 -21.71 -2.50
C ARG A 406 18.70 -22.74 -1.63
N TYR A 407 18.63 -22.60 -0.31
CA TYR A 407 19.20 -23.58 0.63
C TYR A 407 18.53 -24.96 0.50
N ILE A 408 17.21 -24.99 0.29
CA ILE A 408 16.44 -26.24 0.14
C ILE A 408 16.63 -26.86 -1.26
N TRP A 409 16.60 -26.05 -2.34
CA TRP A 409 16.75 -26.50 -3.74
C TRP A 409 18.13 -27.11 -4.04
N LEU A 410 19.20 -26.55 -3.47
CA LEU A 410 20.56 -27.08 -3.67
C LEU A 410 20.76 -28.44 -2.98
N ASN A 411 19.87 -28.81 -2.05
CA ASN A 411 20.11 -29.92 -1.12
C ASN A 411 19.28 -31.19 -1.32
N ARG A 412 18.31 -31.33 -2.26
CA ARG A 412 17.74 -32.65 -2.74
C ARG A 412 16.50 -32.57 -3.67
N SER A 413 16.02 -33.75 -4.12
CA SER A 413 15.00 -34.03 -5.17
C SER A 413 13.51 -33.72 -4.84
N GLY A 414 12.74 -33.46 -5.90
CA GLY A 414 11.48 -32.69 -5.96
C GLY A 414 10.23 -33.11 -5.17
N LYS A 415 10.07 -34.35 -4.68
CA LYS A 415 8.91 -34.71 -3.83
C LYS A 415 9.11 -34.39 -2.34
N LEU A 416 10.36 -34.34 -1.90
CA LEU A 416 10.74 -33.95 -0.54
C LEU A 416 10.79 -32.42 -0.37
N MET A 417 10.65 -31.69 -1.49
CA MET A 417 10.72 -30.23 -1.53
C MET A 417 9.45 -29.58 -1.02
N SER A 418 8.25 -30.03 -1.45
CA SER A 418 6.98 -29.43 -0.99
C SER A 418 6.78 -29.65 0.52
N ARG A 419 7.09 -30.88 1.01
CA ARG A 419 7.10 -31.25 2.43
C ARG A 419 7.94 -30.28 3.28
N ARG A 420 9.19 -30.04 2.90
CA ARG A 420 10.12 -29.22 3.72
C ARG A 420 9.86 -27.73 3.67
N VAL A 421 9.31 -27.18 2.58
CA VAL A 421 9.06 -25.74 2.51
C VAL A 421 7.76 -25.36 3.26
N GLY A 422 6.79 -26.28 3.33
CA GLY A 422 5.70 -26.23 4.32
C GLY A 422 6.26 -26.19 5.75
N ASP A 423 7.10 -27.16 6.12
CA ASP A 423 7.79 -27.20 7.43
C ASP A 423 8.59 -25.91 7.69
N THR A 424 9.25 -25.36 6.67
CA THR A 424 10.09 -24.14 6.81
C THR A 424 9.27 -22.87 6.97
N THR A 425 8.12 -22.76 6.30
CA THR A 425 7.23 -21.60 6.45
C THR A 425 6.54 -21.64 7.81
N VAL A 426 6.14 -22.83 8.25
CA VAL A 426 5.63 -23.09 9.61
C VAL A 426 6.68 -22.76 10.65
N PHE A 427 7.91 -23.25 10.49
CA PHE A 427 9.03 -22.99 11.39
C PHE A 427 9.36 -21.50 11.48
N PHE A 428 9.47 -20.81 10.33
CA PHE A 428 9.68 -19.37 10.31
C PHE A 428 8.54 -18.60 11.00
N PHE A 429 7.28 -19.00 10.76
CA PHE A 429 6.13 -18.36 11.39
C PHE A 429 6.21 -18.50 12.92
N LEU A 430 6.48 -19.71 13.42
CA LEU A 430 6.61 -19.99 14.85
C LEU A 430 7.81 -19.28 15.49
N GLU A 431 8.99 -19.31 14.86
CA GLU A 431 10.20 -18.65 15.40
C GLU A 431 10.11 -17.13 15.42
N SER A 432 9.33 -16.54 14.51
CA SER A 432 9.32 -15.09 14.37
C SER A 432 8.70 -14.35 15.55
N GLU A 433 7.78 -14.97 16.30
CA GLU A 433 7.07 -14.43 17.48
C GLU A 433 6.47 -13.01 17.34
N LEU A 434 6.44 -12.43 16.13
CA LEU A 434 5.99 -11.05 15.86
C LEU A 434 4.50 -10.95 15.58
N HIS A 435 3.86 -12.04 15.16
CA HIS A 435 2.46 -12.08 14.77
C HIS A 435 1.81 -13.40 15.22
N GLU A 436 0.57 -13.30 15.70
CA GLU A 436 -0.24 -14.45 16.11
C GLU A 436 -0.96 -15.14 14.93
N HIS A 437 -0.96 -14.54 13.74
CA HIS A 437 -1.68 -15.04 12.58
C HIS A 437 -0.87 -14.92 11.28
N ALA A 438 -1.09 -15.81 10.31
CA ALA A 438 -0.22 -15.95 9.14
C ALA A 438 -0.58 -15.02 7.96
N ALA A 439 -1.70 -14.29 8.03
CA ALA A 439 -2.24 -13.51 6.90
C ALA A 439 -1.22 -12.58 6.20
N TYR A 440 -0.39 -11.89 6.97
CA TYR A 440 0.61 -10.95 6.43
C TYR A 440 1.85 -11.67 5.89
N LEU A 441 2.26 -12.78 6.50
CA LEU A 441 3.37 -13.61 5.98
C LEU A 441 2.99 -14.21 4.62
N VAL A 442 1.79 -14.78 4.52
CA VAL A 442 1.25 -15.35 3.28
C VAL A 442 1.19 -14.32 2.16
N ASP A 443 0.68 -13.11 2.44
CA ASP A 443 0.61 -12.05 1.43
C ASP A 443 2.01 -11.59 0.96
N SER A 444 3.00 -11.54 1.86
CA SER A 444 4.38 -11.17 1.52
C SER A 444 5.03 -12.18 0.59
N LEU A 445 4.70 -13.46 0.74
CA LEU A 445 5.20 -14.56 -0.07
C LEU A 445 4.34 -14.83 -1.31
N TRP A 446 3.18 -14.17 -1.44
CA TRP A 446 2.18 -14.48 -2.46
C TRP A 446 2.70 -14.37 -3.90
N GLU A 447 3.58 -13.40 -4.18
CA GLU A 447 4.09 -13.16 -5.52
C GLU A 447 5.26 -14.09 -5.89
N CYS A 448 6.15 -14.40 -4.93
CA CYS A 448 7.34 -15.23 -5.19
C CYS A 448 7.12 -16.73 -4.91
N GLY A 449 6.17 -17.08 -4.04
CA GLY A 449 5.93 -18.44 -3.53
C GLY A 449 4.54 -18.99 -3.82
N ALA A 450 3.79 -18.42 -4.78
CA ALA A 450 2.42 -18.84 -5.09
C ALA A 450 2.26 -20.36 -5.35
N GLU A 451 3.22 -20.97 -6.04
CA GLU A 451 3.18 -22.41 -6.37
C GLU A 451 3.20 -23.27 -5.11
N LEU A 452 3.99 -22.88 -4.11
CA LEU A 452 4.07 -23.54 -2.81
C LEU A 452 2.82 -23.26 -1.97
N LEU A 453 2.44 -21.99 -1.85
CA LEU A 453 1.33 -21.56 -0.98
C LEU A 453 -0.01 -22.15 -1.42
N LYS A 454 -0.13 -22.55 -2.69
CA LYS A 454 -1.34 -23.17 -3.26
C LYS A 454 -1.26 -24.71 -3.36
N ASP A 455 -0.20 -25.33 -2.84
CA ASP A 455 -0.08 -26.80 -2.76
C ASP A 455 -0.87 -27.35 -1.56
N TRP A 456 -2.19 -27.16 -1.60
CA TRP A 456 -3.09 -27.59 -0.53
C TRP A 456 -3.14 -29.11 -0.37
N GLU A 457 -2.91 -29.87 -1.44
CA GLU A 457 -2.84 -31.34 -1.36
C GLU A 457 -1.68 -31.79 -0.47
N CYS A 458 -0.51 -31.15 -0.60
CA CYS A 458 0.60 -31.40 0.31
C CYS A 458 0.27 -31.02 1.75
N MET A 459 -0.33 -29.85 1.98
CA MET A 459 -0.70 -29.40 3.34
C MET A 459 -1.70 -30.36 4.00
N ILE A 460 -2.69 -30.84 3.25
CA ILE A 460 -3.69 -31.81 3.72
C ILE A 460 -3.01 -33.14 4.08
N SER A 461 -2.13 -33.65 3.23
CA SER A 461 -1.43 -34.92 3.49
C SER A 461 -0.54 -34.82 4.73
N LEU A 462 0.15 -33.68 4.93
CA LEU A 462 0.93 -33.44 6.16
C LEU A 462 0.08 -33.41 7.43
N LEU A 463 -1.18 -32.96 7.34
CA LEU A 463 -2.09 -32.91 8.49
C LEU A 463 -2.80 -34.24 8.76
N LEU A 464 -2.91 -35.14 7.77
CA LEU A 464 -3.66 -36.40 7.91
C LEU A 464 -2.76 -37.63 8.00
N ASP A 465 -1.75 -37.73 7.13
CA ASP A 465 -0.95 -38.93 6.92
C ASP A 465 0.36 -38.92 7.71
N ASP A 466 0.94 -37.74 7.93
CA ASP A 466 2.21 -37.56 8.63
C ASP A 466 2.00 -36.93 10.03
N PRO A 467 2.64 -37.44 11.09
CA PRO A 467 2.53 -36.82 12.41
C PRO A 467 3.44 -35.58 12.51
N LEU A 468 2.83 -34.41 12.73
CA LEU A 468 3.51 -33.16 13.08
C LEU A 468 3.34 -32.85 14.58
N PRO A 469 4.26 -32.09 15.21
CA PRO A 469 4.04 -31.52 16.53
C PRO A 469 2.77 -30.64 16.58
N GLY A 470 2.09 -30.61 17.73
CA GLY A 470 0.78 -29.95 17.85
C GLY A 470 0.76 -28.45 17.53
N GLU A 471 1.88 -27.74 17.78
CA GLU A 471 2.04 -26.31 17.42
C GLU A 471 2.26 -26.13 15.92
N GLU A 472 3.04 -27.02 15.30
CA GLU A 472 3.24 -27.03 13.84
C GLU A 472 1.94 -27.34 13.09
N GLU A 473 1.10 -28.23 13.63
CA GLU A 473 -0.25 -28.50 13.09
C GLU A 473 -1.13 -27.26 13.13
N THR A 474 -1.16 -26.51 14.24
CA THR A 474 -1.93 -25.25 14.36
C THR A 474 -1.44 -24.22 13.34
N ALA A 475 -0.14 -23.99 13.29
CA ALA A 475 0.47 -23.03 12.36
C ALA A 475 0.21 -23.39 10.89
N LEU A 476 0.31 -24.69 10.53
CA LEU A 476 0.03 -25.15 9.18
C LEU A 476 -1.44 -24.94 8.79
N ILE A 477 -2.38 -25.18 9.72
CA ILE A 477 -3.81 -24.92 9.49
C ILE A 477 -4.07 -23.42 9.28
N GLU A 478 -3.45 -22.55 10.08
CA GLU A 478 -3.57 -21.09 9.95
C GLU A 478 -2.99 -20.57 8.62
N ILE A 479 -1.80 -21.06 8.22
CA ILE A 479 -1.20 -20.76 6.91
C ILE A 479 -2.12 -21.24 5.79
N MET A 480 -2.61 -22.47 5.85
CA MET A 480 -3.50 -23.07 4.86
C MET A 480 -4.81 -22.28 4.71
N LEU A 481 -5.43 -21.85 5.82
CA LEU A 481 -6.60 -20.98 5.80
C LEU A 481 -6.30 -19.64 5.14
N CYS A 482 -5.16 -19.03 5.48
CA CYS A 482 -4.75 -17.75 4.90
C CYS A 482 -4.51 -17.84 3.38
N THR A 483 -3.90 -18.92 2.88
CA THR A 483 -3.69 -19.12 1.44
C THR A 483 -5.00 -19.37 0.71
N VAL A 484 -5.92 -20.12 1.30
CA VAL A 484 -7.29 -20.33 0.82
C VAL A 484 -8.03 -18.99 0.71
N ARG A 485 -8.07 -18.19 1.79
CA ARG A 485 -8.74 -16.90 1.82
C ARG A 485 -8.21 -15.96 0.73
N GLN A 486 -6.89 -15.82 0.62
CA GLN A 486 -6.28 -14.92 -0.36
C GLN A 486 -6.48 -15.39 -1.81
N ALA A 487 -6.47 -16.72 -2.06
CA ALA A 487 -6.80 -17.28 -3.38
C ALA A 487 -8.27 -17.03 -3.75
N ALA A 488 -9.18 -17.24 -2.80
CA ALA A 488 -10.62 -17.12 -3.01
C ALA A 488 -11.09 -15.67 -3.16
N GLU A 489 -10.56 -14.74 -2.38
CA GLU A 489 -10.98 -13.33 -2.36
C GLU A 489 -10.22 -12.47 -3.38
N CYS A 490 -9.01 -12.87 -3.76
CA CYS A 490 -8.16 -12.19 -4.73
C CYS A 490 -7.86 -10.72 -4.34
N HIS A 491 -7.68 -10.47 -3.05
CA HIS A 491 -7.12 -9.22 -2.54
C HIS A 491 -6.21 -9.48 -1.34
N PRO A 492 -5.21 -8.61 -1.10
CA PRO A 492 -4.38 -8.68 0.11
C PRO A 492 -5.21 -8.52 1.40
N PRO A 493 -4.66 -8.89 2.56
CA PRO A 493 -5.27 -8.61 3.86
C PRO A 493 -5.44 -7.10 4.09
N ILE A 494 -6.24 -6.78 5.11
CA ILE A 494 -6.56 -5.40 5.50
C ILE A 494 -5.25 -4.62 5.72
N GLY A 495 -5.21 -3.36 5.26
CA GLY A 495 -4.00 -2.52 5.32
C GLY A 495 -3.01 -2.72 4.18
N ARG A 496 -3.09 -3.82 3.40
CA ARG A 496 -2.19 -4.10 2.28
C ARG A 496 -2.81 -3.95 0.88
N GLY A 497 -4.14 -3.91 0.78
CA GLY A 497 -4.83 -3.75 -0.50
C GLY A 497 -4.69 -2.35 -1.11
N THR A 498 -4.55 -2.28 -2.43
CA THR A 498 -4.80 -1.02 -3.16
C THR A 498 -6.29 -0.94 -3.49
N GLY A 499 -6.95 0.20 -3.29
CA GLY A 499 -8.41 0.35 -3.41
C GLY A 499 -9.04 0.14 -4.80
N LYS A 500 -8.37 -0.55 -5.73
CA LYS A 500 -8.86 -0.88 -7.08
C LYS A 500 -8.64 -2.37 -7.36
N ARG A 501 -9.74 -3.13 -7.48
CA ARG A 501 -9.73 -4.52 -7.97
C ARG A 501 -9.28 -4.57 -9.44
N VAL A 502 -8.32 -5.43 -9.75
CA VAL A 502 -7.82 -5.64 -11.13
C VAL A 502 -8.64 -6.75 -11.78
N THR A 503 -9.31 -6.45 -12.90
CA THR A 503 -10.21 -7.38 -13.62
C THR A 503 -9.51 -8.58 -14.29
N LYS A 504 -8.17 -8.61 -14.33
CA LYS A 504 -7.38 -9.60 -15.08
C LYS A 504 -7.27 -10.97 -14.37
N GLU A 505 -7.60 -11.05 -13.09
CA GLU A 505 -7.34 -12.23 -12.24
C GLU A 505 -8.56 -13.15 -12.04
N ARG A 506 -9.72 -12.81 -12.61
CA ARG A 506 -10.99 -13.52 -12.36
C ARG A 506 -10.99 -14.98 -12.80
N LYS A 507 -10.25 -15.34 -13.86
CA LYS A 507 -10.15 -16.73 -14.31
C LYS A 507 -9.38 -17.59 -13.31
N THR A 508 -8.17 -17.15 -12.94
CA THR A 508 -7.33 -17.85 -11.96
C THR A 508 -8.05 -17.99 -10.61
N GLN A 509 -8.76 -16.94 -10.17
CA GLN A 509 -9.60 -17.01 -8.97
C GLN A 509 -10.66 -18.12 -9.05
N LEU A 510 -11.34 -18.26 -10.19
CA LEU A 510 -12.35 -19.31 -10.37
C LEU A 510 -11.70 -20.69 -10.39
N ASP A 511 -10.61 -20.86 -11.16
CA ASP A 511 -9.87 -22.13 -11.24
C ASP A 511 -9.36 -22.56 -9.85
N ASP A 512 -8.80 -21.63 -9.06
CA ASP A 512 -8.36 -21.87 -7.69
C ASP A 512 -9.54 -22.22 -6.76
N LYS A 513 -10.68 -21.52 -6.88
CA LYS A 513 -11.90 -21.84 -6.11
C LYS A 513 -12.44 -23.22 -6.39
N THR A 514 -12.46 -23.62 -7.67
CA THR A 514 -12.92 -24.95 -8.07
C THR A 514 -12.01 -26.02 -7.51
N ARG A 515 -10.68 -25.92 -7.73
CA ARG A 515 -9.70 -26.87 -7.20
C ARG A 515 -9.75 -26.99 -5.68
N MET A 516 -9.81 -25.85 -4.98
CA MET A 516 -9.92 -25.81 -3.53
C MET A 516 -11.17 -26.54 -3.04
N THR A 517 -12.32 -26.26 -3.66
CA THR A 517 -13.59 -26.87 -3.24
C THR A 517 -13.57 -28.38 -3.45
N GLU A 518 -13.07 -28.86 -4.58
CA GLU A 518 -12.94 -30.30 -4.87
C GLU A 518 -12.05 -31.01 -3.83
N LEU A 519 -10.91 -30.42 -3.47
CA LEU A 519 -9.98 -30.99 -2.48
C LEU A 519 -10.56 -30.98 -1.06
N PHE A 520 -10.96 -29.80 -0.58
CA PHE A 520 -11.38 -29.65 0.81
C PHE A 520 -12.79 -30.18 1.08
N ALA A 521 -13.68 -30.29 0.09
CA ALA A 521 -14.95 -30.97 0.29
C ALA A 521 -14.74 -32.42 0.76
N VAL A 522 -13.71 -33.09 0.26
CA VAL A 522 -13.36 -34.46 0.65
C VAL A 522 -12.53 -34.50 1.95
N ALA A 523 -11.54 -33.61 2.09
CA ALA A 523 -10.57 -33.63 3.19
C ALA A 523 -11.03 -32.94 4.48
N LEU A 524 -11.96 -31.99 4.42
CA LEU A 524 -12.41 -31.23 5.60
C LEU A 524 -13.10 -32.10 6.67
N PRO A 525 -14.03 -33.02 6.33
CA PRO A 525 -14.65 -33.89 7.33
C PRO A 525 -13.64 -34.73 8.16
N PRO A 526 -12.65 -35.44 7.58
CA PRO A 526 -11.66 -36.16 8.37
C PRO A 526 -10.70 -35.23 9.14
N LEU A 527 -10.37 -34.04 8.62
CA LEU A 527 -9.59 -33.03 9.35
C LEU A 527 -10.34 -32.57 10.62
N LEU A 528 -11.62 -32.22 10.49
CA LEU A 528 -12.45 -31.85 11.65
C LEU A 528 -12.57 -33.00 12.64
N ALA A 529 -12.70 -34.24 12.17
CA ALA A 529 -12.75 -35.40 13.05
C ALA A 529 -11.45 -35.61 13.84
N LYS A 530 -10.28 -35.40 13.21
CA LYS A 530 -8.95 -35.50 13.86
C LYS A 530 -8.77 -34.43 14.93
N TYR A 531 -9.13 -33.18 14.62
CA TYR A 531 -8.85 -32.02 15.47
C TYR A 531 -10.05 -31.54 16.30
N ALA A 532 -11.14 -32.32 16.36
CA ALA A 532 -12.43 -31.91 16.93
C ALA A 532 -12.39 -31.36 18.36
N VAL A 533 -11.35 -31.64 19.15
CA VAL A 533 -11.21 -31.21 20.55
C VAL A 533 -10.49 -29.86 20.68
N ASP A 534 -9.74 -29.45 19.66
CA ASP A 534 -8.89 -28.25 19.69
C ASP A 534 -9.65 -27.04 19.13
N SER A 535 -9.98 -26.08 20.00
CA SER A 535 -10.80 -24.92 19.65
C SER A 535 -10.18 -24.05 18.56
N GLU A 536 -8.87 -23.83 18.60
CA GLU A 536 -8.16 -22.95 17.65
C GLU A 536 -8.11 -23.59 16.24
N LYS A 537 -7.70 -24.86 16.17
CA LYS A 537 -7.64 -25.61 14.91
C LYS A 537 -9.02 -25.73 14.26
N VAL A 538 -10.05 -26.03 15.05
CA VAL A 538 -11.42 -26.18 14.56
C VAL A 538 -12.00 -24.85 14.07
N THR A 539 -11.76 -23.76 14.80
CA THR A 539 -12.17 -22.40 14.39
C THR A 539 -11.62 -22.04 13.01
N ASN A 540 -10.36 -22.37 12.74
CA ASN A 540 -9.74 -22.13 11.44
C ASN A 540 -10.28 -23.04 10.34
N LEU A 541 -10.37 -24.35 10.59
CA LEU A 541 -10.89 -25.31 9.60
C LEU A 541 -12.34 -25.03 9.20
N LEU A 542 -13.18 -24.63 10.15
CA LEU A 542 -14.59 -24.34 9.90
C LEU A 542 -14.81 -23.11 9.02
N GLN A 543 -13.84 -22.22 8.85
CA GLN A 543 -13.96 -21.07 7.94
C GLN A 543 -13.87 -21.46 6.46
N LEU A 544 -13.23 -22.59 6.12
CA LEU A 544 -12.96 -23.00 4.73
C LEU A 544 -14.21 -23.04 3.83
N PRO A 545 -15.37 -23.59 4.25
CA PRO A 545 -16.55 -23.66 3.39
C PRO A 545 -17.12 -22.30 2.97
N GLN A 546 -16.80 -21.23 3.71
CA GLN A 546 -17.24 -19.86 3.36
C GLN A 546 -16.58 -19.37 2.05
N TYR A 547 -15.51 -20.03 1.60
CA TYR A 547 -14.77 -19.70 0.38
C TYR A 547 -15.10 -20.60 -0.82
N PHE A 548 -15.86 -21.68 -0.61
CA PHE A 548 -16.15 -22.68 -1.63
C PHE A 548 -17.08 -22.16 -2.73
N ASP A 549 -17.01 -22.83 -3.88
CA ASP A 549 -18.02 -22.76 -4.92
C ASP A 549 -19.03 -23.91 -4.71
N LEU A 550 -20.19 -23.57 -4.14
CA LEU A 550 -21.17 -24.54 -3.66
C LEU A 550 -21.82 -25.37 -4.78
N GLU A 551 -21.75 -24.92 -6.05
CA GLU A 551 -22.25 -25.72 -7.19
C GLU A 551 -21.51 -27.04 -7.35
N ILE A 552 -20.24 -27.08 -6.93
CA ILE A 552 -19.35 -28.24 -7.07
C ILE A 552 -19.84 -29.41 -6.22
N TYR A 553 -20.52 -29.17 -5.10
CA TYR A 553 -21.09 -30.25 -4.29
C TYR A 553 -22.09 -31.11 -5.08
N THR A 554 -22.86 -30.49 -5.98
CA THR A 554 -23.86 -31.19 -6.81
C THR A 554 -23.25 -31.66 -8.13
N THR A 555 -22.50 -30.80 -8.82
CA THR A 555 -21.92 -31.15 -10.13
C THR A 555 -20.80 -32.20 -10.02
N GLY A 556 -20.03 -32.16 -8.93
CA GLY A 556 -18.95 -33.10 -8.60
C GLY A 556 -19.40 -34.37 -7.86
N ARG A 557 -20.70 -34.54 -7.58
CA ARG A 557 -21.26 -35.69 -6.83
C ARG A 557 -20.64 -35.86 -5.43
N LEU A 558 -20.44 -34.75 -4.72
CA LEU A 558 -19.79 -34.70 -3.40
C LEU A 558 -20.80 -34.63 -2.26
N GLU A 559 -22.07 -34.96 -2.49
CA GLU A 559 -23.14 -34.78 -1.51
C GLU A 559 -22.98 -35.68 -0.27
N LYS A 560 -22.29 -36.82 -0.41
CA LYS A 560 -21.92 -37.69 0.72
C LYS A 560 -20.90 -37.03 1.65
N HIS A 561 -19.96 -36.27 1.08
CA HIS A 561 -18.97 -35.56 1.87
C HIS A 561 -19.59 -34.34 2.55
N LEU A 562 -20.56 -33.68 1.90
CA LEU A 562 -21.39 -32.65 2.53
C LEU A 562 -22.15 -33.21 3.75
N GLU A 563 -22.81 -34.36 3.63
CA GLU A 563 -23.46 -35.01 4.78
C GLU A 563 -22.47 -35.32 5.91
N SER A 564 -21.27 -35.80 5.57
CA SER A 564 -20.23 -36.03 6.58
C SER A 564 -19.75 -34.74 7.23
N LEU A 565 -19.62 -33.65 6.48
CA LEU A 565 -19.25 -32.34 7.01
C LEU A 565 -20.31 -31.84 8.01
N LEU A 566 -21.59 -31.86 7.63
CA LEU A 566 -22.69 -31.42 8.49
C LEU A 566 -22.75 -32.20 9.80
N ARG A 567 -22.51 -33.51 9.74
CA ARG A 567 -22.39 -34.36 10.94
C ARG A 567 -21.22 -33.92 11.83
N GLN A 568 -20.04 -33.65 11.25
CA GLN A 568 -18.88 -33.20 12.03
C GLN A 568 -19.11 -31.82 12.68
N ILE A 569 -19.72 -30.88 11.96
CA ILE A 569 -20.07 -29.56 12.52
C ILE A 569 -21.04 -29.73 13.69
N ARG A 570 -22.05 -30.60 13.56
CA ARG A 570 -22.97 -30.93 14.64
C ARG A 570 -22.24 -31.51 15.87
N GLU A 571 -21.34 -32.47 15.68
CA GLU A 571 -20.54 -33.02 16.78
C GLU A 571 -19.68 -31.96 17.49
N ILE A 572 -19.10 -31.02 16.74
CA ILE A 572 -18.32 -29.90 17.28
C ILE A 572 -19.22 -29.00 18.14
N VAL A 573 -20.39 -28.62 17.62
CA VAL A 573 -21.38 -27.82 18.34
C VAL A 573 -21.78 -28.48 19.67
N GLU A 574 -21.93 -29.79 19.70
CA GLU A 574 -22.31 -30.54 20.91
C GLU A 574 -21.16 -30.63 21.94
N LYS A 575 -19.90 -30.57 21.49
CA LYS A 575 -18.70 -30.78 22.33
C LYS A 575 -18.04 -29.48 22.80
N HIS A 576 -18.25 -28.37 22.10
CA HIS A 576 -17.59 -27.09 22.36
C HIS A 576 -18.47 -26.08 23.09
N THR A 577 -17.82 -25.28 23.94
CA THR A 577 -18.43 -24.13 24.63
C THR A 577 -17.76 -22.81 24.29
N ASP A 578 -16.72 -22.85 23.45
CA ASP A 578 -15.96 -21.69 23.03
C ASP A 578 -16.79 -20.79 22.10
N THR A 579 -16.84 -19.49 22.39
CA THR A 579 -17.65 -18.52 21.64
C THR A 579 -17.26 -18.44 20.17
N GLU A 580 -15.97 -18.49 19.88
CA GLU A 580 -15.45 -18.30 18.52
C GLU A 580 -15.75 -19.53 17.66
N VAL A 581 -15.53 -20.74 18.20
CA VAL A 581 -15.90 -22.01 17.55
C VAL A 581 -17.38 -21.99 17.17
N LEU A 582 -18.25 -21.61 18.11
CA LEU A 582 -19.70 -21.60 17.93
C LEU A 582 -20.15 -20.53 16.92
N GLU A 583 -19.53 -19.35 16.92
CA GLU A 583 -19.78 -18.30 15.94
C GLU A 583 -19.39 -18.74 14.53
N VAL A 584 -18.23 -19.39 14.35
CA VAL A 584 -17.79 -19.89 13.04
C VAL A 584 -18.69 -21.03 12.57
N CYS A 585 -19.11 -21.96 13.44
CA CYS A 585 -20.13 -22.96 13.13
C CYS A 585 -21.41 -22.30 12.55
N SER A 586 -21.91 -21.26 13.21
CA SER A 586 -23.10 -20.50 12.77
C SER A 586 -22.89 -19.84 11.40
N LYS A 587 -21.77 -19.13 11.21
CA LYS A 587 -21.42 -18.51 9.92
C LYS A 587 -21.29 -19.53 8.80
N THR A 588 -20.72 -20.69 9.09
CA THR A 588 -20.51 -21.76 8.11
C THR A 588 -21.82 -22.43 7.72
N TYR A 589 -22.71 -22.72 8.68
CA TYR A 589 -24.08 -23.12 8.36
C TYR A 589 -24.80 -22.07 7.52
N HIS A 590 -24.64 -20.78 7.83
CA HIS A 590 -25.25 -19.69 7.06
C HIS A 590 -24.76 -19.68 5.61
N ALA A 591 -23.43 -19.80 5.39
CA ALA A 591 -22.86 -19.85 4.06
C ALA A 591 -23.37 -21.06 3.24
N LEU A 592 -23.50 -22.22 3.88
CA LEU A 592 -24.02 -23.44 3.25
C LEU A 592 -25.55 -23.39 3.01
N CYS A 593 -26.30 -22.64 3.83
CA CYS A 593 -27.74 -22.40 3.69
C CYS A 593 -28.07 -21.25 2.72
N ASN A 594 -27.41 -21.17 1.58
CA ASN A 594 -27.74 -20.20 0.53
C ASN A 594 -28.80 -20.77 -0.42
N GLU A 595 -29.97 -20.11 -0.51
CA GLU A 595 -31.13 -20.48 -1.34
C GLU A 595 -30.84 -20.52 -2.85
N GLU A 596 -29.75 -19.89 -3.30
CA GLU A 596 -29.33 -19.91 -4.70
C GLU A 596 -28.79 -21.28 -5.16
N PHE A 597 -28.39 -22.16 -4.23
CA PHE A 597 -27.77 -23.45 -4.55
C PHE A 597 -28.66 -24.64 -4.20
N THR A 598 -28.55 -25.72 -4.99
CA THR A 598 -29.33 -26.95 -4.85
C THR A 598 -29.09 -27.71 -3.54
N ILE A 599 -27.99 -27.42 -2.83
CA ILE A 599 -27.67 -28.03 -1.54
C ILE A 599 -28.54 -27.47 -0.39
N PHE A 600 -29.23 -26.34 -0.59
CA PHE A 600 -29.99 -25.63 0.45
C PHE A 600 -30.89 -26.56 1.26
N ASN A 601 -31.80 -27.29 0.61
CA ASN A 601 -32.78 -28.15 1.30
C ASN A 601 -32.11 -29.19 2.20
N ARG A 602 -30.96 -29.74 1.76
CA ARG A 602 -30.23 -30.77 2.51
C ARG A 602 -29.58 -30.18 3.77
N VAL A 603 -28.95 -29.02 3.64
CA VAL A 603 -28.32 -28.31 4.76
C VAL A 603 -29.39 -27.77 5.72
N ASP A 604 -30.50 -27.25 5.20
CA ASP A 604 -31.60 -26.70 6.00
C ASP A 604 -32.26 -27.75 6.89
N ILE A 605 -32.44 -28.98 6.39
CA ILE A 605 -32.92 -30.10 7.22
C ILE A 605 -31.94 -30.38 8.37
N ALA A 606 -30.64 -30.49 8.09
CA ALA A 606 -29.63 -30.75 9.12
C ALA A 606 -29.55 -29.60 10.16
N ARG A 607 -29.62 -28.35 9.69
CA ARG A 607 -29.68 -27.16 10.53
C ARG A 607 -30.91 -27.17 11.43
N SER A 608 -32.09 -27.42 10.86
CA SER A 608 -33.35 -27.42 11.62
C SER A 608 -33.36 -28.51 12.69
N GLN A 609 -32.89 -29.72 12.37
CA GLN A 609 -32.74 -30.80 13.34
C GLN A 609 -31.79 -30.44 14.49
N LEU A 610 -30.64 -29.83 14.18
CA LEU A 610 -29.72 -29.36 15.21
C LEU A 610 -30.36 -28.30 16.10
N LEU A 611 -31.06 -27.33 15.51
CA LEU A 611 -31.75 -26.27 16.26
C LEU A 611 -32.88 -26.82 17.13
N ASP A 612 -33.72 -27.74 16.62
CA ASP A 612 -34.78 -28.40 17.38
C ASP A 612 -34.22 -29.04 18.66
N GLU A 613 -33.16 -29.85 18.51
CA GLU A 613 -32.52 -30.53 19.65
C GLU A 613 -31.88 -29.56 20.64
N LEU A 614 -31.25 -28.49 20.15
CA LEU A 614 -30.66 -27.45 20.98
C LEU A 614 -31.72 -26.68 21.77
N VAL A 615 -32.81 -26.26 21.11
CA VAL A 615 -33.92 -25.53 21.74
C VAL A 615 -34.61 -26.40 22.79
N ASP A 616 -34.88 -27.67 22.50
CA ASP A 616 -35.47 -28.61 23.44
C ASP A 616 -34.55 -28.87 24.65
N LYS A 617 -33.23 -28.92 24.44
CA LYS A 617 -32.26 -29.03 25.53
C LYS A 617 -32.25 -27.75 26.39
N PHE A 618 -32.30 -26.59 25.77
CA PHE A 618 -32.31 -25.30 26.48
C PHE A 618 -33.57 -25.11 27.32
N ASN A 619 -34.76 -25.37 26.76
CA ASN A 619 -36.00 -25.23 27.52
C ASN A 619 -36.05 -26.15 28.74
N ARG A 620 -35.58 -27.41 28.60
CA ARG A 620 -35.46 -28.34 29.74
C ARG A 620 -34.51 -27.82 30.82
N LEU A 621 -33.32 -27.40 30.44
CA LEU A 621 -32.34 -26.86 31.39
C LEU A 621 -32.81 -25.57 32.05
N LEU A 622 -33.54 -24.72 31.32
CA LEU A 622 -34.14 -23.50 31.86
C LEU A 622 -35.23 -23.82 32.88
N GLU A 623 -36.09 -24.81 32.62
CA GLU A 623 -37.12 -25.27 33.57
C GLU A 623 -36.49 -25.81 34.85
N ASP A 624 -35.46 -26.65 34.74
CA ASP A 624 -34.70 -27.19 35.89
C ASP A 624 -34.03 -26.05 36.68
N PHE A 625 -33.37 -25.11 35.99
CA PHE A 625 -32.69 -23.96 36.60
C PHE A 625 -33.66 -23.04 37.33
N LEU A 626 -34.82 -22.74 36.74
CA LEU A 626 -35.84 -21.90 37.38
C LEU A 626 -36.48 -22.59 38.60
N GLN A 627 -36.48 -23.92 38.67
CA GLN A 627 -36.98 -24.69 39.82
C GLN A 627 -35.95 -24.85 40.94
N GLU A 628 -34.66 -24.96 40.64
CA GLU A 628 -33.58 -25.15 41.63
C GLU A 628 -33.15 -23.85 42.36
N LEU A 629 -33.63 -22.68 41.95
CA LEU A 629 -33.35 -21.38 42.59
C LEU A 629 -33.85 -21.25 44.05
N GLU A 630 -34.54 -22.26 44.59
CA GLU A 630 -34.89 -22.31 46.02
C GLU A 630 -33.78 -22.87 46.94
N GLN A 631 -32.70 -23.48 46.42
CA GLN A 631 -31.60 -24.01 47.25
C GLN A 631 -30.22 -23.75 46.65
N SER A 632 -29.40 -23.01 47.41
CA SER A 632 -27.97 -22.68 47.23
C SER A 632 -27.25 -23.26 46.00
N PHE A 633 -26.77 -22.36 45.14
CA PHE A 633 -25.93 -22.63 43.96
C PHE A 633 -24.75 -23.57 44.27
N ALA A 634 -24.86 -24.83 43.85
CA ALA A 634 -23.76 -25.80 43.93
C ALA A 634 -23.62 -26.67 42.67
N CYS A 635 -24.25 -26.32 41.54
CA CYS A 635 -24.13 -27.12 40.32
C CYS A 635 -23.77 -26.29 39.07
N ASP A 636 -23.22 -27.01 38.09
CA ASP A 636 -22.74 -26.64 36.77
C ASP A 636 -23.80 -26.39 35.63
N PRO A 637 -25.12 -26.12 35.86
CA PRO A 637 -26.08 -25.82 34.77
C PRO A 637 -25.87 -24.46 34.09
N VAL A 638 -25.27 -23.50 34.80
CA VAL A 638 -25.00 -22.15 34.26
C VAL A 638 -24.11 -22.24 33.03
N HIS A 639 -23.09 -23.09 33.03
CA HIS A 639 -22.10 -23.16 31.94
C HIS A 639 -22.66 -23.72 30.62
N MET A 640 -23.76 -24.50 30.66
CA MET A 640 -24.34 -25.17 29.49
C MET A 640 -25.58 -24.43 28.93
N CYS A 641 -26.36 -23.76 29.78
CA CYS A 641 -27.46 -22.86 29.36
C CYS A 641 -26.97 -21.63 28.58
N LEU A 642 -25.68 -21.29 28.74
CA LEU A 642 -25.09 -20.06 28.24
C LEU A 642 -24.80 -20.00 26.75
N ASN A 643 -24.59 -21.13 26.07
CA ASN A 643 -23.98 -21.13 24.73
C ASN A 643 -24.98 -21.33 23.57
N LEU A 644 -26.23 -21.70 23.86
CA LEU A 644 -27.29 -21.82 22.85
C LEU A 644 -27.59 -20.49 22.11
N PRO A 645 -27.63 -19.33 22.79
CA PRO A 645 -27.86 -18.04 22.14
C PRO A 645 -26.81 -17.69 21.06
N GLN A 646 -25.54 -18.07 21.27
CA GLN A 646 -24.43 -17.75 20.38
C GLN A 646 -24.45 -18.54 19.07
N ILE A 647 -24.78 -19.83 19.12
CA ILE A 647 -24.90 -20.69 17.93
C ILE A 647 -26.09 -20.28 17.08
N CYS A 648 -27.21 -19.98 17.74
CA CYS A 648 -28.49 -19.94 17.06
C CYS A 648 -28.83 -18.53 16.52
N CYS A 649 -28.45 -17.43 17.18
CA CYS A 649 -29.14 -16.14 16.97
C CYS A 649 -28.43 -15.11 16.08
N SER A 650 -27.15 -15.27 15.77
CA SER A 650 -26.39 -14.24 15.04
C SER A 650 -26.56 -14.33 13.51
N ALA A 651 -26.70 -15.54 12.93
CA ALA A 651 -26.72 -15.75 11.47
C ALA A 651 -28.01 -16.38 10.92
N HIS A 652 -28.89 -16.92 11.78
CA HIS A 652 -30.10 -17.64 11.38
C HIS A 652 -31.39 -16.96 11.86
N ASP A 653 -32.50 -17.18 11.14
CA ASP A 653 -33.84 -16.77 11.59
C ASP A 653 -34.43 -17.88 12.46
N LEU A 654 -34.61 -17.61 13.74
CA LEU A 654 -35.14 -18.55 14.73
C LEU A 654 -36.56 -18.23 15.18
N SER A 655 -37.27 -17.36 14.47
CA SER A 655 -38.60 -16.90 14.90
C SER A 655 -39.61 -18.05 15.08
N GLY A 656 -39.34 -19.23 14.48
CA GLY A 656 -40.17 -20.43 14.60
C GLY A 656 -40.16 -21.12 15.97
N TRP A 657 -39.20 -20.81 16.86
CA TRP A 657 -38.99 -21.52 18.14
C TRP A 657 -39.37 -20.72 19.39
N ASP A 658 -39.96 -19.52 19.25
CA ASP A 658 -40.36 -18.61 20.35
C ASP A 658 -39.37 -18.50 21.54
N LEU A 659 -38.09 -18.31 21.23
CA LEU A 659 -37.05 -18.15 22.25
C LEU A 659 -37.20 -16.88 23.09
N PHE A 660 -38.03 -15.92 22.65
CA PHE A 660 -38.26 -14.66 23.36
C PHE A 660 -38.85 -14.92 24.76
N THR A 661 -39.88 -15.76 24.85
CA THR A 661 -40.56 -16.07 26.11
C THR A 661 -39.59 -16.69 27.13
N SER A 662 -38.76 -17.64 26.70
CA SER A 662 -37.77 -18.32 27.55
C SER A 662 -36.67 -17.36 28.02
N ASN A 663 -36.11 -16.54 27.13
CA ASN A 663 -35.09 -15.54 27.49
C ASN A 663 -35.66 -14.43 28.39
N PHE A 664 -36.90 -14.01 28.17
CA PHE A 664 -37.57 -13.02 29.00
C PHE A 664 -37.76 -13.52 30.44
N LYS A 665 -38.23 -14.76 30.63
CA LYS A 665 -38.34 -15.36 31.96
C LYS A 665 -37.01 -15.38 32.69
N LEU A 666 -35.94 -15.81 32.01
CA LEU A 666 -34.59 -15.86 32.57
C LEU A 666 -34.09 -14.48 33.01
N LEU A 667 -34.28 -13.46 32.17
CA LEU A 667 -33.90 -12.08 32.50
C LEU A 667 -34.72 -11.51 33.66
N ASN A 668 -36.04 -11.72 33.67
CA ASN A 668 -36.91 -11.24 34.73
C ASN A 668 -36.60 -11.88 36.08
N THR A 669 -36.31 -13.18 36.12
CA THR A 669 -35.87 -13.87 37.35
C THR A 669 -34.50 -13.36 37.83
N GLY A 670 -33.56 -13.10 36.91
CA GLY A 670 -32.27 -12.49 37.28
C GLY A 670 -32.41 -11.08 37.88
N ILE A 671 -33.42 -10.34 37.44
CA ILE A 671 -33.78 -9.01 37.96
C ILE A 671 -34.39 -9.11 39.36
N GLU A 672 -35.27 -10.08 39.60
CA GLU A 672 -35.92 -10.29 40.89
C GLU A 672 -34.94 -10.77 41.98
N ASN A 673 -33.96 -11.60 41.61
CA ASN A 673 -33.03 -12.22 42.57
C ASN A 673 -31.73 -11.42 42.78
N GLY A 674 -31.31 -10.60 41.80
CA GLY A 674 -30.12 -9.73 41.91
C GLY A 674 -28.76 -10.44 41.88
N ASP A 675 -28.72 -11.76 41.66
CA ASP A 675 -27.52 -12.62 41.74
C ASP A 675 -27.22 -13.43 40.46
N MET A 676 -27.71 -12.98 39.30
CA MET A 676 -27.50 -13.66 38.03
C MET A 676 -26.07 -13.46 37.47
N PRO A 677 -25.38 -14.52 36.99
CA PRO A 677 -24.06 -14.39 36.39
C PRO A 677 -24.03 -13.50 35.15
N GLU A 678 -23.00 -12.66 35.01
CA GLU A 678 -22.85 -11.68 33.93
C GLU A 678 -22.93 -12.32 32.52
N GLN A 679 -22.36 -13.52 32.36
CA GLN A 679 -22.37 -14.24 31.08
C GLN A 679 -23.79 -14.65 30.66
N VAL A 680 -24.68 -14.91 31.62
CA VAL A 680 -26.09 -15.32 31.38
C VAL A 680 -26.88 -14.16 30.86
N ILE A 681 -26.70 -13.03 31.51
CA ILE A 681 -27.26 -11.74 31.11
C ILE A 681 -26.75 -11.40 29.69
N ARG A 682 -25.43 -11.47 29.46
CA ARG A 682 -24.79 -11.20 28.16
C ARG A 682 -25.37 -12.03 27.02
N ASN A 683 -25.53 -13.33 27.23
CA ASN A 683 -25.95 -14.25 26.18
C ASN A 683 -27.47 -14.23 25.95
N ALA A 684 -28.29 -13.98 26.97
CA ALA A 684 -29.74 -13.80 26.84
C ALA A 684 -30.15 -12.50 26.11
N HIS A 685 -29.27 -11.50 26.05
CA HIS A 685 -29.50 -10.24 25.34
C HIS A 685 -29.39 -10.34 23.80
N THR A 686 -28.63 -11.31 23.29
CA THR A 686 -28.34 -11.40 21.84
C THR A 686 -29.53 -11.91 21.00
N PRO A 687 -30.31 -12.92 21.44
CA PRO A 687 -31.51 -13.41 20.74
C PRO A 687 -32.68 -12.42 20.73
N THR A 688 -32.85 -11.66 21.81
CA THR A 688 -34.02 -10.80 22.05
C THR A 688 -34.06 -9.59 21.11
N HIS A 689 -32.95 -9.25 20.45
CA HIS A 689 -32.87 -8.16 19.47
C HIS A 689 -33.68 -8.41 18.17
N ARG A 690 -34.10 -9.64 17.87
CA ARG A 690 -34.80 -10.00 16.61
C ARG A 690 -36.30 -10.22 16.81
N VAL A 691 -37.02 -9.23 17.34
CA VAL A 691 -38.47 -9.29 17.45
C VAL A 691 -39.12 -8.97 16.09
N LYS A 692 -39.82 -9.94 15.49
CA LYS A 692 -40.74 -9.72 14.37
C LYS A 692 -42.19 -9.80 14.88
N GLY A 693 -42.79 -8.65 15.20
CA GLY A 693 -44.20 -8.58 15.55
C GLY A 693 -44.58 -7.31 16.31
N THR A 694 -45.76 -6.74 16.01
CA THR A 694 -46.26 -5.49 16.61
C THR A 694 -46.65 -5.63 18.08
N GLN A 695 -47.06 -6.82 18.54
CA GLN A 695 -47.44 -7.07 19.94
C GLN A 695 -46.25 -7.36 20.87
N GLN A 696 -45.20 -8.00 20.36
CA GLN A 696 -43.99 -8.33 21.14
C GLN A 696 -43.07 -7.11 21.34
N ALA A 697 -43.14 -6.11 20.45
CA ALA A 697 -42.39 -4.85 20.59
C ALA A 697 -42.82 -4.05 21.83
N VAL A 698 -44.10 -4.09 22.23
CA VAL A 698 -44.61 -3.38 23.43
C VAL A 698 -44.06 -4.00 24.72
N ILE A 699 -43.94 -5.33 24.75
CA ILE A 699 -43.30 -6.07 25.86
C ILE A 699 -41.79 -5.78 25.87
N PHE A 700 -41.18 -5.67 24.69
CA PHE A 700 -39.78 -5.27 24.52
C PHE A 700 -39.49 -3.85 25.05
N PHE A 701 -40.46 -2.93 24.96
CA PHE A 701 -40.36 -1.60 25.60
C PHE A 701 -40.54 -1.65 27.12
N SER A 702 -41.29 -2.61 27.66
CA SER A 702 -41.40 -2.84 29.12
C SER A 702 -40.10 -3.42 29.69
N ILE A 703 -39.38 -4.21 28.89
CA ILE A 703 -38.02 -4.68 29.16
C ILE A 703 -37.02 -3.51 29.15
N PHE A 704 -37.23 -2.51 28.28
CA PHE A 704 -36.40 -1.30 28.12
C PHE A 704 -36.28 -0.48 29.41
N ASP A 705 -37.38 -0.28 30.14
CA ASP A 705 -37.40 0.45 31.42
C ASP A 705 -36.78 -0.36 32.57
N LEU A 706 -36.96 -1.69 32.55
CA LEU A 706 -36.44 -2.61 33.56
C LEU A 706 -34.92 -2.86 33.40
N PHE A 707 -34.43 -2.85 32.16
CA PHE A 707 -33.00 -3.00 31.81
C PHE A 707 -32.15 -1.84 32.31
N PHE A 708 -32.71 -0.63 32.28
CA PHE A 708 -32.04 0.59 32.65
C PHE A 708 -31.77 0.66 34.16
N CYS A 709 -32.69 0.13 34.97
CA CYS A 709 -32.58 0.16 36.43
C CYS A 709 -31.48 -0.75 37.02
N LEU A 710 -30.98 -1.76 36.29
CA LEU A 710 -30.14 -2.82 36.88
C LEU A 710 -28.76 -3.03 36.24
N PHE A 711 -28.52 -2.62 34.99
CA PHE A 711 -27.33 -3.06 34.24
C PHE A 711 -26.49 -1.95 33.57
N PHE A 712 -26.63 -0.70 34.01
CA PHE A 712 -25.81 0.45 33.58
C PHE A 712 -24.27 0.22 33.56
N PRO A 713 -23.65 -0.67 34.38
CA PRO A 713 -22.21 -0.90 34.32
C PRO A 713 -21.72 -1.71 33.09
N LEU A 714 -22.62 -2.36 32.34
CA LEU A 714 -22.23 -3.32 31.28
C LEU A 714 -22.16 -2.67 29.89
N ARG A 715 -20.94 -2.63 29.33
CA ARG A 715 -20.66 -2.05 27.99
C ARG A 715 -21.54 -2.61 26.86
N GLN A 716 -21.92 -3.87 26.94
CA GLN A 716 -22.72 -4.53 25.90
C GLN A 716 -24.18 -4.08 25.89
N ALA A 717 -24.75 -3.80 27.06
CA ALA A 717 -26.09 -3.24 27.18
C ALA A 717 -26.17 -1.86 26.50
N PHE A 718 -25.14 -1.02 26.70
CA PHE A 718 -25.04 0.29 26.05
C PHE A 718 -25.04 0.18 24.52
N THR A 719 -24.25 -0.73 23.94
CA THR A 719 -24.18 -0.89 22.48
C THR A 719 -25.51 -1.38 21.89
N ILE A 720 -26.15 -2.35 22.53
CA ILE A 720 -27.45 -2.88 22.09
C ILE A 720 -28.51 -1.78 22.17
N LEU A 721 -28.51 -1.00 23.25
CA LEU A 721 -29.44 0.10 23.43
C LEU A 721 -29.29 1.17 22.35
N CYS A 722 -28.05 1.56 22.02
CA CYS A 722 -27.81 2.50 20.91
C CYS A 722 -28.31 1.95 19.56
N ASP A 723 -28.08 0.66 19.28
CA ASP A 723 -28.54 0.02 18.04
C ASP A 723 -30.08 -0.01 17.99
N LEU A 724 -30.75 -0.40 19.08
CA LEU A 724 -32.21 -0.44 19.17
C LEU A 724 -32.86 0.94 19.04
N LEU A 725 -32.34 1.94 19.75
CA LEU A 725 -32.80 3.32 19.64
C LEU A 725 -32.67 3.85 18.22
N LEU A 726 -31.61 3.47 17.50
CA LEU A 726 -31.42 3.87 16.12
C LEU A 726 -32.39 3.13 15.18
N ILE A 727 -32.57 1.81 15.36
CA ILE A 727 -33.47 0.98 14.55
C ILE A 727 -34.92 1.46 14.69
N PHE A 728 -35.42 1.55 15.92
CA PHE A 728 -36.81 1.93 16.24
C PHE A 728 -37.03 3.45 16.29
N SER A 729 -36.09 4.25 15.75
CA SER A 729 -36.26 5.69 15.65
C SER A 729 -37.31 6.09 14.60
N HIS A 730 -37.61 7.39 14.54
CA HIS A 730 -38.44 7.97 13.47
C HIS A 730 -37.92 7.64 12.05
N GLN A 731 -36.65 7.25 11.88
CA GLN A 731 -36.07 6.84 10.60
C GLN A 731 -36.66 5.53 10.06
N MET A 732 -37.30 4.71 10.90
CA MET A 732 -37.88 3.42 10.49
C MET A 732 -39.08 3.59 9.54
N VAL A 733 -39.81 4.72 9.68
CA VAL A 733 -40.96 5.09 8.85
C VAL A 733 -40.52 5.74 7.52
N SER A 734 -39.28 6.26 7.46
CA SER A 734 -38.71 6.84 6.25
C SER A 734 -38.68 5.84 5.09
N GLY A 735 -39.01 6.33 3.87
CA GLY A 735 -38.97 5.55 2.64
C GLY A 735 -40.25 4.76 2.31
N GLY A 736 -41.41 5.20 2.80
CA GLY A 736 -42.72 4.61 2.47
C GLY A 736 -43.14 3.44 3.37
N ARG A 737 -42.61 3.38 4.61
CA ARG A 737 -42.87 2.31 5.59
C ARG A 737 -43.77 2.80 6.73
N GLU A 738 -44.86 3.47 6.38
CA GLU A 738 -45.83 4.06 7.35
C GLU A 738 -46.47 3.01 8.26
N HIS A 739 -46.64 1.77 7.78
CA HIS A 739 -47.16 0.67 8.59
C HIS A 739 -46.29 0.30 9.80
N LEU A 740 -45.05 0.81 9.90
CA LEU A 740 -44.16 0.61 11.03
C LEU A 740 -44.24 1.73 12.08
N GLU A 741 -45.06 2.77 11.87
CA GLU A 741 -45.23 3.90 12.79
C GLU A 741 -45.55 3.48 14.25
N PRO A 742 -46.38 2.44 14.52
CA PRO A 742 -46.65 2.00 15.90
C PRO A 742 -45.43 1.45 16.66
N LEU A 743 -44.33 1.18 15.97
CA LEU A 743 -43.09 0.65 16.54
C LEU A 743 -42.07 1.76 16.84
N VAL A 744 -42.34 3.01 16.47
CA VAL A 744 -41.42 4.11 16.67
C VAL A 744 -41.31 4.43 18.16
N TYR A 745 -40.08 4.41 18.67
CA TYR A 745 -39.73 4.77 20.03
C TYR A 745 -38.96 6.08 20.05
N SER A 746 -39.35 6.98 20.95
CA SER A 746 -38.67 8.24 21.20
C SER A 746 -38.02 8.19 22.58
N SER A 747 -36.70 8.42 22.63
CA SER A 747 -35.96 8.36 23.89
C SER A 747 -36.38 9.48 24.85
N GLU A 748 -36.68 9.12 26.10
CA GLU A 748 -36.98 10.09 27.17
C GLU A 748 -35.73 10.88 27.58
N ASP A 749 -35.91 12.05 28.19
CA ASP A 749 -34.79 12.92 28.60
C ASP A 749 -33.88 12.26 29.65
N SER A 750 -34.44 11.44 30.56
CA SER A 750 -33.70 10.59 31.51
C SER A 750 -32.79 9.59 30.77
N LEU A 751 -33.39 8.90 29.79
CA LEU A 751 -32.81 8.18 28.66
C LEU A 751 -31.47 8.75 28.20
N GLN A 752 -31.59 9.95 27.63
CA GLN A 752 -30.50 10.63 26.94
C GLN A 752 -29.39 11.07 27.90
N ALA A 753 -29.75 11.47 29.12
CA ALA A 753 -28.81 11.92 30.15
C ALA A 753 -27.92 10.77 30.64
N GLU A 754 -28.48 9.58 30.89
CA GLU A 754 -27.69 8.44 31.34
C GLU A 754 -26.79 7.88 30.23
N LEU A 755 -27.27 7.82 28.98
CA LEU A 755 -26.41 7.46 27.84
C LEU A 755 -25.21 8.40 27.70
N LEU A 756 -25.42 9.70 27.92
CA LEU A 756 -24.34 10.69 27.92
C LEU A 756 -23.39 10.47 29.11
N SER A 757 -23.94 10.26 30.31
CA SER A 757 -23.16 9.96 31.52
C SER A 757 -22.26 8.74 31.33
N PHE A 758 -22.78 7.68 30.69
CA PHE A 758 -22.01 6.49 30.37
C PHE A 758 -20.80 6.82 29.48
N ILE A 759 -21.00 7.59 28.42
CA ILE A 759 -19.91 8.02 27.52
C ILE A 759 -18.86 8.84 28.29
N LEU A 760 -19.30 9.79 29.12
CA LEU A 760 -18.38 10.62 29.91
C LEU A 760 -17.54 9.78 30.88
N ASN A 761 -18.14 8.77 31.53
CA ASN A 761 -17.47 7.96 32.55
C ASN A 761 -16.62 6.82 31.97
N HIS A 762 -16.91 6.32 30.77
CA HIS A 762 -16.24 5.13 30.21
C HIS A 762 -15.36 5.40 28.98
N VAL A 763 -15.58 6.50 28.25
CA VAL A 763 -14.79 6.87 27.05
C VAL A 763 -13.75 7.93 27.37
N PHE A 764 -14.16 9.01 28.06
CA PHE A 764 -13.31 10.18 28.34
C PHE A 764 -12.65 10.07 29.72
N ILE A 765 -11.80 9.06 29.88
CA ILE A 765 -11.00 8.82 31.09
C ILE A 765 -9.55 9.19 30.76
N ASP A 766 -8.86 9.86 31.68
CA ASP A 766 -7.41 10.07 31.57
C ASP A 766 -6.70 8.71 31.66
N GLN A 767 -5.89 8.39 30.65
CA GLN A 767 -5.09 7.18 30.65
C GLN A 767 -3.82 7.44 31.46
N ASP A 768 -3.53 6.61 32.45
CA ASP A 768 -2.20 6.57 33.05
C ASP A 768 -1.22 6.07 31.97
N ASP A 769 -0.17 6.84 31.70
CA ASP A 769 0.83 6.59 30.63
C ASP A 769 1.65 5.28 30.83
N ASP A 770 1.38 4.46 31.86
CA ASP A 770 2.31 3.45 32.40
C ASP A 770 2.00 1.97 32.08
N THR A 771 0.94 1.61 31.34
CA THR A 771 0.69 0.18 30.99
C THR A 771 1.30 -0.25 29.65
N ASN A 772 2.51 -0.83 29.73
CA ASN A 772 3.36 -1.36 28.65
C ASN A 772 2.84 -2.66 27.98
N SER A 773 1.72 -2.62 27.26
CA SER A 773 1.46 -3.63 26.19
C SER A 773 0.68 -3.00 25.02
N THR A 774 1.34 -2.85 23.87
CA THR A 774 0.81 -2.15 22.69
C THR A 774 -0.44 -2.81 22.08
N GLY A 775 -0.57 -4.14 22.16
CA GLY A 775 -1.72 -4.89 21.62
C GLY A 775 -3.00 -4.76 22.45
N THR A 776 -2.92 -4.94 23.77
CA THR A 776 -4.07 -4.85 24.68
C THR A 776 -4.64 -3.43 24.71
N ASN A 777 -3.77 -2.41 24.68
CA ASN A 777 -4.17 -1.01 24.67
C ASN A 777 -4.93 -0.63 23.38
N ALA A 778 -4.53 -1.19 22.22
CA ALA A 778 -5.21 -0.93 20.94
C ALA A 778 -6.64 -1.49 20.91
N ASN A 779 -6.86 -2.70 21.46
CA ASN A 779 -8.20 -3.30 21.54
C ASN A 779 -9.12 -2.51 22.47
N VAL A 780 -8.62 -2.05 23.62
CA VAL A 780 -9.38 -1.19 24.54
C VAL A 780 -9.71 0.15 23.89
N ALA A 781 -8.77 0.76 23.17
CA ALA A 781 -9.00 2.00 22.43
C ALA A 781 -10.08 1.81 21.34
N LEU A 782 -10.02 0.72 20.57
CA LEU A 782 -11.03 0.41 19.55
C LEU A 782 -12.42 0.22 20.16
N GLN A 783 -12.52 -0.47 21.30
CA GLN A 783 -13.79 -0.63 22.02
C GLN A 783 -14.36 0.73 22.45
N LYS A 784 -13.56 1.62 23.05
CA LYS A 784 -14.01 2.97 23.44
C LYS A 784 -14.45 3.80 22.23
N ARG A 785 -13.72 3.70 21.11
CA ARG A 785 -14.09 4.34 19.83
C ARG A 785 -15.45 3.83 19.32
N ASN A 786 -15.74 2.54 19.43
CA ASN A 786 -17.04 1.96 19.05
C ASN A 786 -18.18 2.50 19.90
N LEU A 787 -17.99 2.62 21.22
CA LEU A 787 -18.99 3.21 22.13
C LEU A 787 -19.28 4.66 21.76
N LEU A 788 -18.24 5.47 21.56
CA LEU A 788 -18.41 6.87 21.16
C LEU A 788 -19.11 7.01 19.81
N ALA A 789 -18.73 6.17 18.83
CA ALA A 789 -19.37 6.17 17.52
C ALA A 789 -20.85 5.76 17.62
N ALA A 790 -21.21 4.79 18.47
CA ALA A 790 -22.58 4.39 18.69
C ALA A 790 -23.44 5.56 19.19
N TYR A 791 -22.98 6.30 20.20
CA TYR A 791 -23.69 7.48 20.69
C TYR A 791 -23.73 8.64 19.68
N CYS A 792 -22.61 8.93 19.00
CA CYS A 792 -22.55 9.96 17.98
C CYS A 792 -23.54 9.72 16.82
N LYS A 793 -23.82 8.46 16.46
CA LYS A 793 -24.88 8.14 15.48
C LYS A 793 -26.24 8.62 15.96
N LEU A 794 -26.57 8.46 17.25
CA LEU A 794 -27.84 8.94 17.80
C LEU A 794 -27.99 10.46 17.65
N ILE A 795 -26.90 11.22 17.85
CA ILE A 795 -26.88 12.68 17.63
C ILE A 795 -27.11 13.00 16.14
N ILE A 796 -26.37 12.33 15.25
CA ILE A 796 -26.41 12.57 13.80
C ILE A 796 -27.79 12.23 13.22
N TYR A 797 -28.44 11.18 13.70
CA TYR A 797 -29.77 10.78 13.23
C TYR A 797 -30.92 11.40 14.03
N CYS A 798 -30.63 12.40 14.87
CA CYS A 798 -31.64 13.11 15.68
C CYS A 798 -32.50 12.19 16.55
N VAL A 799 -31.91 11.11 17.08
CA VAL A 799 -32.54 10.20 18.05
C VAL A 799 -32.42 10.77 19.47
N VAL A 800 -31.37 11.57 19.71
CA VAL A 800 -31.16 12.37 20.93
C VAL A 800 -31.00 13.84 20.57
N ASP A 801 -31.21 14.76 21.53
CA ASP A 801 -31.05 16.20 21.28
C ASP A 801 -29.61 16.53 20.90
N MET A 802 -29.43 17.29 19.82
CA MET A 802 -28.13 17.78 19.35
C MET A 802 -27.36 18.56 20.44
N LYS A 803 -28.04 19.11 21.46
CA LYS A 803 -27.40 19.77 22.59
C LYS A 803 -26.49 18.84 23.41
N THR A 804 -26.78 17.55 23.50
CA THR A 804 -25.92 16.57 24.21
C THR A 804 -24.54 16.45 23.57
N GLY A 805 -24.44 16.80 22.27
CA GLY A 805 -23.17 16.93 21.58
C GLY A 805 -22.23 17.96 22.19
N ALA A 806 -22.71 18.90 23.01
CA ALA A 806 -21.87 19.92 23.62
C ALA A 806 -20.78 19.31 24.52
N ASP A 807 -21.17 18.32 25.32
CA ASP A 807 -20.30 17.58 26.24
C ASP A 807 -19.29 16.67 25.53
N ILE A 808 -19.51 16.38 24.25
CA ILE A 808 -18.59 15.63 23.39
C ILE A 808 -17.66 16.58 22.64
N PHE A 809 -18.20 17.64 22.03
CA PHE A 809 -17.41 18.57 21.20
C PHE A 809 -16.34 19.29 22.02
N LYS A 810 -16.59 19.55 23.32
CA LYS A 810 -15.59 20.12 24.23
C LYS A 810 -14.34 19.26 24.38
N GLN A 811 -14.44 17.94 24.15
CA GLN A 811 -13.34 16.99 24.29
C GLN A 811 -12.43 16.92 23.04
N TYR A 812 -12.79 17.60 21.94
CA TYR A 812 -12.11 17.49 20.65
C TYR A 812 -10.59 17.74 20.71
N MET A 813 -10.16 18.75 21.47
CA MET A 813 -8.73 19.07 21.61
C MET A 813 -8.02 18.12 22.59
N ARG A 814 -8.67 17.77 23.71
CA ARG A 814 -8.09 16.93 24.77
C ARG A 814 -7.83 15.50 24.30
N TYR A 815 -8.77 14.92 23.54
CA TYR A 815 -8.69 13.55 23.05
C TYR A 815 -8.55 13.49 21.51
N TYR A 816 -7.79 14.42 20.93
CA TYR A 816 -7.66 14.53 19.47
C TYR A 816 -7.10 13.26 18.82
N ASN A 817 -6.06 12.65 19.40
CA ASN A 817 -5.45 11.44 18.86
C ASN A 817 -6.38 10.23 18.97
N ASP A 818 -7.12 10.11 20.06
CA ASP A 818 -7.98 8.95 20.35
C ASP A 818 -9.33 9.01 19.63
N TYR A 819 -9.95 10.20 19.55
CA TYR A 819 -11.35 10.38 19.14
C TYR A 819 -11.58 11.56 18.19
N GLY A 820 -10.54 12.32 17.84
CA GLY A 820 -10.67 13.58 17.10
C GLY A 820 -11.38 13.44 15.75
N ASP A 821 -11.15 12.34 15.04
CA ASP A 821 -11.82 12.03 13.77
C ASP A 821 -13.32 11.78 13.93
N ILE A 822 -13.73 10.99 14.93
CA ILE A 822 -15.15 10.71 15.24
C ILE A 822 -15.88 11.99 15.64
N ILE A 823 -15.30 12.78 16.54
CA ILE A 823 -15.88 14.03 17.03
C ILE A 823 -16.00 15.04 15.88
N LYS A 824 -14.96 15.17 15.04
CA LYS A 824 -14.95 16.07 13.88
C LYS A 824 -16.01 15.70 12.85
N GLU A 825 -16.17 14.42 12.53
CA GLU A 825 -17.20 13.97 11.60
C GLU A 825 -18.60 14.23 12.17
N THR A 826 -18.79 14.02 13.46
CA THR A 826 -20.06 14.31 14.15
C THR A 826 -20.40 15.80 14.11
N MET A 827 -19.44 16.70 14.38
CA MET A 827 -19.61 18.15 14.20
C MET A 827 -19.93 18.52 12.74
N SER A 828 -19.26 17.86 11.78
CA SER A 828 -19.50 18.11 10.35
C SER A 828 -20.90 17.70 9.92
N LYS A 829 -21.39 16.54 10.38
CA LYS A 829 -22.72 16.00 10.08
C LYS A 829 -23.83 16.79 10.74
N THR A 830 -23.70 17.14 12.02
CA THR A 830 -24.66 18.02 12.71
C THR A 830 -24.76 19.37 12.01
N ARG A 831 -23.65 19.95 11.55
CA ARG A 831 -23.65 21.19 10.73
C ARG A 831 -24.35 21.03 9.38
N GLN A 832 -24.27 19.86 8.75
CA GLN A 832 -24.96 19.58 7.48
C GLN A 832 -26.48 19.47 7.66
N ILE A 833 -26.91 18.94 8.81
CA ILE A 833 -28.32 18.78 9.18
C ILE A 833 -28.91 20.13 9.59
N ASP A 834 -28.29 20.81 10.56
CA ASP A 834 -28.70 22.12 11.04
C ASP A 834 -27.48 22.98 11.43
N LYS A 835 -27.18 23.97 10.59
CA LYS A 835 -26.05 24.89 10.81
C LYS A 835 -26.21 25.76 12.04
N ILE A 836 -27.43 26.18 12.36
CA ILE A 836 -27.70 27.13 13.45
C ILE A 836 -27.65 26.36 14.77
N GLN A 837 -28.32 25.22 14.84
CA GLN A 837 -28.31 24.41 16.05
C GLN A 837 -26.90 23.86 16.34
N CYS A 838 -26.16 23.43 15.32
CA CYS A 838 -24.76 23.04 15.48
C CYS A 838 -23.90 24.19 16.05
N ALA A 839 -24.06 25.41 15.53
CA ALA A 839 -23.33 26.57 16.06
C ALA A 839 -23.69 26.89 17.52
N LYS A 840 -24.97 26.75 17.90
CA LYS A 840 -25.41 26.90 19.29
C LYS A 840 -24.80 25.84 20.20
N THR A 841 -24.79 24.57 19.80
CA THR A 841 -24.16 23.48 20.55
C THR A 841 -22.66 23.70 20.69
N LEU A 842 -21.96 24.18 19.65
CA LEU A 842 -20.54 24.50 19.73
C LEU A 842 -20.23 25.63 20.72
N ILE A 843 -21.07 26.68 20.76
CA ILE A 843 -20.94 27.74 21.76
C ILE A 843 -21.19 27.18 23.17
N LEU A 844 -22.20 26.32 23.32
CA LEU A 844 -22.48 25.65 24.59
C LEU A 844 -21.27 24.83 25.06
N SER A 845 -20.58 24.11 24.18
CA SER A 845 -19.32 23.43 24.51
C SER A 845 -18.27 24.38 25.04
N LEU A 846 -18.07 25.52 24.39
CA LEU A 846 -17.08 26.51 24.82
C LEU A 846 -17.46 27.17 26.15
N GLN A 847 -18.76 27.40 26.38
CA GLN A 847 -19.28 27.89 27.66
C GLN A 847 -19.01 26.87 28.78
N GLN A 848 -19.26 25.58 28.52
CA GLN A 848 -18.98 24.50 29.48
C GLN A 848 -17.48 24.38 29.81
N VAL A 849 -16.59 24.65 28.85
CA VAL A 849 -15.12 24.63 29.08
C VAL A 849 -14.64 25.86 29.84
N SER A 850 -15.17 27.04 29.51
CA SER A 850 -14.71 28.31 30.08
C SER A 850 -15.29 28.65 31.45
N GLY A 851 -16.37 27.98 31.87
CA GLY A 851 -17.04 28.23 33.15
C GLY A 851 -17.80 29.57 33.23
N HIS A 852 -17.85 30.35 32.15
CA HIS A 852 -18.54 31.64 32.05
C HIS A 852 -19.43 31.70 30.80
N PRO A 853 -20.60 32.37 30.85
CA PRO A 853 -21.42 32.60 29.67
C PRO A 853 -20.67 33.50 28.67
N LEU A 854 -20.35 32.95 27.49
CA LEU A 854 -19.83 33.71 26.35
C LEU A 854 -20.87 34.72 25.87
N ASP A 855 -20.46 35.98 25.68
CA ASP A 855 -21.32 37.08 25.22
C ASP A 855 -21.97 36.77 23.85
N PRO A 856 -23.31 36.83 23.72
CA PRO A 856 -24.01 36.65 22.44
C PRO A 856 -23.53 37.56 21.31
N SER A 857 -22.83 38.65 21.61
CA SER A 857 -22.28 39.59 20.63
C SER A 857 -21.25 38.98 19.65
N PHE A 858 -20.67 37.81 19.97
CA PHE A 858 -19.79 37.06 19.05
C PHE A 858 -20.52 36.40 17.86
N LEU A 859 -21.86 36.40 17.81
CA LEU A 859 -22.71 35.78 16.77
C LEU A 859 -22.94 36.65 15.51
N VAL A 860 -21.98 37.46 15.09
CA VAL A 860 -22.09 38.13 13.77
C VAL A 860 -21.80 37.12 12.66
N PHE A 861 -22.83 36.38 12.25
CA PHE A 861 -22.86 35.68 10.97
C PHE A 861 -22.74 36.72 9.85
N LYS A 862 -21.52 36.95 9.35
CA LYS A 862 -21.30 37.70 8.10
C LYS A 862 -21.81 36.86 6.93
N GLY A 863 -23.12 36.89 6.70
CA GLY A 863 -23.71 36.48 5.44
C GLY A 863 -23.04 37.27 4.32
N ARG A 864 -22.36 36.59 3.40
CA ARG A 864 -21.88 37.19 2.16
C ARG A 864 -23.11 37.64 1.36
N SER A 865 -23.53 38.88 1.57
CA SER A 865 -24.11 39.68 0.50
C SER A 865 -22.97 40.52 -0.07
N SER A 866 -22.83 40.43 -1.38
CA SER A 866 -22.00 41.29 -2.20
C SER A 866 -22.29 42.77 -1.90
N ASN A 867 -21.31 43.49 -1.35
CA ASN A 867 -20.86 44.79 -1.86
C ASN A 867 -19.70 45.34 -1.02
N VAL A 868 -18.82 46.04 -1.73
CA VAL A 868 -17.56 46.67 -1.34
C VAL A 868 -17.80 47.81 -0.33
N LEU A 869 -16.94 47.93 0.71
CA LEU A 869 -16.25 49.17 1.15
C LEU A 869 -15.52 49.01 2.52
N THR A 870 -14.19 49.05 2.44
CA THR A 870 -13.17 49.74 3.29
C THR A 870 -13.32 49.94 4.82
N SER A 871 -12.31 49.41 5.55
CA SER A 871 -11.60 49.96 6.76
C SER A 871 -12.17 49.69 8.18
N PRO A 872 -11.38 49.88 9.26
CA PRO A 872 -10.41 48.91 9.79
C PRO A 872 -10.74 48.42 11.23
N LEU A 873 -10.19 47.26 11.60
CA LEU A 873 -10.25 46.66 12.95
C LEU A 873 -9.50 47.53 13.99
N PRO A 874 -10.05 47.75 15.20
CA PRO A 874 -9.26 48.18 16.34
C PRO A 874 -8.61 46.97 17.03
N ALA A 875 -7.32 47.13 17.33
CA ALA A 875 -6.55 46.24 18.19
C ALA A 875 -7.07 46.32 19.64
N VAL A 876 -7.05 45.19 20.35
CA VAL A 876 -7.12 45.15 21.82
C VAL A 876 -6.02 44.21 22.30
N GLN A 877 -5.27 44.71 23.30
CA GLN A 877 -4.14 44.13 24.00
C GLN A 877 -4.48 42.82 24.72
#